data_AF-A0AAE6C7P1-F1
#
_entry.id   AF-A0AAE6C7P1-F1
#
_cell.length_a   1.000
_cell.length_b   1.000
_cell.length_c   1.000
_cell.angle_alpha   90.00
_cell.angle_beta   90.00
_cell.angle_gamma   90.00
#
_symmetry.space_group_name_H-M   'P 1'
#
loop_
_entity.id
_entity.type
_entity.pdbx_description
1 polymer ?
#
loop_
_entity_poly.entity_id
_entity_poly.type
_entity_poly.pdbx_seq_one_letter_code
_entity_poly.pdbx_strand_id
1 'polypeptide(L)'
;MRTSTDELLADDPFYTVVGNSIQGSYFPDTAASTPGSTTTTGSVMSVNSGGITINLVLDAAAQAAPTSFKNGLQQAVSILAANITDKITVNINIDYSGTGGGAAAGPDSGYYENYSWVHSQLVNNATAGDTTFNSLPTGSTIQGQTNVAVWNAQLKLWGVLGANDTTTDDASANFATDINSNLIVGVALHELTHAMGRVPYGAAPDIFDFYRFMSPGVRLFSGAQTAPAAYFSLDGGNTKLADYGQSSDPSDFLNSGVQGSNDPFNEFYTGSTYQGLTAIDLKQLDALGFHLATNSPTTIESYGATSLVQAGSNYFVNPTVGGSGPSLKYGDTSITAGQWGGWVPIGAEAVGGGYEVAWKLTGADQYTVWNTDANGNDTVNYIGTVSGSSTALESLETSFHQDLNGDGVIGVLGVAGVTIESYGSTSLLQSGNYYFANPVAGGIGPTLKFGGASITVGQWGGWVPIGVEAAGSGYEVAWKLAGANQYTVWNTDSNGNDTVNNIGTVSSGSTSLQSLEASFHQDLNGDGIIGVAALATATIESYGATSLIQSGGNYFVNPTAGGSGPTLKYGGAGITVGQWGGWAPIGAEATGSGYEVAWKFAGADQYTVWNTDTSGNDTVNNTGTVSGSSTALESLETGFHQDLNGDGVIGIPSHTSPQVVTVAKDGFTFAPSASTPSSAIGSAAAPLAVGAHTAVHLDTGGVPVAGQPVSDLLADWIAHHQDSFAGFIILH
;
A
#
# COMPACT_ATOMS: atom_id res chain seq x y z
N MET A 1 47.78 -32.05 -1.93
CA MET A 1 49.05 -32.50 -1.33
C MET A 1 50.22 -31.96 -2.14
N ARG A 2 50.75 -30.81 -1.75
CA ARG A 2 52.12 -30.36 -2.01
C ARG A 2 52.57 -29.57 -0.78
N THR A 3 53.83 -29.76 -0.45
CA THR A 3 54.42 -29.76 0.88
C THR A 3 54.74 -28.36 1.42
N SER A 4 54.42 -28.17 2.70
CA SER A 4 54.93 -27.15 3.61
C SER A 4 56.46 -27.08 3.62
N THR A 5 57.01 -25.87 3.61
CA THR A 5 58.23 -25.37 4.34
C THR A 5 58.86 -24.16 3.64
N ASP A 6 58.08 -23.23 3.09
CA ASP A 6 58.51 -21.83 3.13
C ASP A 6 57.79 -21.24 4.33
N GLU A 7 58.56 -20.89 5.36
CA GLU A 7 58.08 -20.17 6.52
C GLU A 7 57.29 -18.97 6.02
N LEU A 8 55.98 -18.98 6.25
CA LEU A 8 55.17 -17.78 6.33
C LEU A 8 55.85 -16.93 7.41
N LEU A 9 56.75 -16.05 6.99
CA LEU A 9 57.23 -14.95 7.82
C LEU A 9 55.96 -14.31 8.34
N ALA A 10 55.78 -14.32 9.65
CA ALA A 10 54.64 -13.67 10.26
C ALA A 10 54.61 -12.23 9.74
N ASP A 11 53.48 -11.79 9.19
CA ASP A 11 53.16 -10.40 8.85
C ASP A 11 53.10 -9.49 10.10
N ASP A 12 53.64 -9.94 11.23
CA ASP A 12 53.78 -9.16 12.46
C ASP A 12 55.13 -8.42 12.41
N PRO A 13 55.14 -7.08 12.47
CA PRO A 13 56.39 -6.34 12.54
C PRO A 13 57.11 -6.66 13.86
N PHE A 14 58.42 -6.83 13.81
CA PHE A 14 59.22 -6.95 15.03
C PHE A 14 59.33 -5.58 15.70
N TYR A 15 58.43 -5.30 16.65
CA TYR A 15 58.49 -4.07 17.44
C TYR A 15 59.36 -4.22 18.69
N THR A 16 60.16 -3.20 18.95
CA THR A 16 60.88 -2.96 20.19
C THR A 16 60.26 -1.77 20.92
N VAL A 17 60.10 -1.91 22.24
CA VAL A 17 59.58 -0.83 23.10
C VAL A 17 60.72 -0.29 23.95
N VAL A 18 61.03 0.99 23.80
CA VAL A 18 62.05 1.69 24.59
C VAL A 18 61.39 2.84 25.36
N GLY A 19 61.19 2.64 26.66
CA GLY A 19 60.40 3.57 27.47
C GLY A 19 58.92 3.50 27.08
N ASN A 20 58.35 4.62 26.63
CA ASN A 20 57.00 4.65 26.03
C ASN A 20 57.03 4.63 24.49
N SER A 21 58.22 4.67 23.86
CA SER A 21 58.34 4.68 22.41
C SER A 21 58.22 3.26 21.86
N ILE A 22 57.39 3.13 20.83
CA ILE A 22 57.23 1.93 20.02
C ILE A 22 58.04 2.16 18.75
N GLN A 23 58.95 1.23 18.45
CA GLN A 23 59.77 1.25 17.25
C GLN A 23 59.75 -0.12 16.60
N GLY A 24 59.27 -0.21 15.39
CA GLY A 24 59.29 -1.41 14.56
C GLY A 24 59.91 -1.11 13.21
N SER A 25 60.09 -2.17 12.46
CA SER A 25 60.20 -2.09 11.02
C SER A 25 59.44 -3.27 10.44
N TYR A 26 58.55 -3.00 9.50
CA TYR A 26 57.92 -4.06 8.71
C TYR A 26 58.96 -4.80 7.84
N PHE A 27 60.15 -4.22 7.66
CA PHE A 27 61.29 -4.83 6.99
C PHE A 27 62.34 -5.33 7.98
N PRO A 28 62.74 -6.61 7.97
CA PRO A 28 63.97 -7.01 8.64
C PRO A 28 65.18 -6.37 7.92
N ASP A 29 66.00 -5.60 8.66
CA ASP A 29 67.27 -5.02 8.20
C ASP A 29 68.24 -6.13 7.76
N THR A 30 68.09 -6.61 6.52
CA THR A 30 69.01 -7.57 5.90
C THR A 30 70.10 -6.86 5.10
N ALA A 31 70.21 -5.54 5.20
CA ALA A 31 71.23 -4.75 4.52
C ALA A 31 72.05 -3.91 5.51
N ALA A 32 72.62 -4.56 6.53
CA ALA A 32 73.74 -4.07 7.33
C ALA A 32 73.86 -2.54 7.40
N SER A 33 72.85 -1.87 7.95
CA SER A 33 72.95 -0.45 8.21
C SER A 33 73.59 -0.25 9.59
N THR A 34 74.73 0.44 9.59
CA THR A 34 75.43 0.80 10.83
C THR A 34 74.56 1.77 11.62
N PRO A 35 74.50 1.71 12.97
CA PRO A 35 73.66 2.60 13.76
C PRO A 35 74.08 4.05 13.51
N GLY A 36 73.19 4.83 12.89
CA GLY A 36 73.43 6.25 12.53
C GLY A 36 73.30 6.61 11.05
N SER A 37 72.65 5.80 10.22
CA SER A 37 72.41 6.19 8.81
C SER A 37 71.20 7.12 8.68
N THR A 38 71.50 8.42 8.65
CA THR A 38 70.65 9.49 8.13
C THR A 38 70.08 9.15 6.75
N THR A 39 68.77 9.37 6.57
CA THR A 39 68.09 9.68 5.29
C THR A 39 68.65 9.00 4.04
N THR A 40 68.16 7.80 3.72
CA THR A 40 68.27 7.27 2.36
C THR A 40 67.52 8.20 1.41
N THR A 41 68.25 8.79 0.48
CA THR A 41 67.76 9.69 -0.57
C THR A 41 66.92 8.93 -1.60
N GLY A 42 65.76 8.42 -1.20
CA GLY A 42 64.73 7.91 -2.12
C GLY A 42 64.07 9.06 -2.88
N SER A 43 63.63 8.84 -4.12
CA SER A 43 62.77 9.83 -4.78
C SER A 43 61.40 9.81 -4.11
N VAL A 44 60.89 11.01 -3.81
CA VAL A 44 59.62 11.17 -3.10
C VAL A 44 58.51 11.39 -4.10
N MET A 45 57.48 10.54 -4.03
CA MET A 45 56.22 10.75 -4.70
C MET A 45 55.24 11.36 -3.70
N SER A 46 54.85 12.62 -3.92
CA SER A 46 53.93 13.34 -3.03
C SER A 46 52.62 13.66 -3.76
N VAL A 47 51.49 13.47 -3.09
CA VAL A 47 50.21 14.11 -3.46
C VAL A 47 49.74 14.98 -2.31
N ASN A 48 49.24 16.17 -2.66
CA ASN A 48 48.51 17.04 -1.77
C ASN A 48 47.32 17.65 -2.53
N SER A 49 46.12 17.50 -1.98
CA SER A 49 44.86 18.05 -2.53
C SER A 49 44.24 19.16 -1.66
N GLY A 50 45.03 19.79 -0.79
CA GLY A 50 44.61 20.81 0.17
C GLY A 50 44.43 20.31 1.61
N GLY A 51 44.57 19.00 1.82
CA GLY A 51 44.48 18.29 3.11
C GLY A 51 45.79 17.57 3.46
N ILE A 52 45.72 16.25 3.68
CA ILE A 52 46.89 15.42 4.02
C ILE A 52 47.90 15.37 2.88
N THR A 53 49.18 15.33 3.26
CA THR A 53 50.29 15.01 2.35
C THR A 53 50.79 13.62 2.67
N ILE A 54 50.72 12.72 1.70
CA ILE A 54 51.34 11.38 1.82
C ILE A 54 52.54 11.35 0.89
N ASN A 55 53.71 11.13 1.48
CA ASN A 55 54.98 11.01 0.79
C ASN A 55 55.34 9.54 0.69
N LEU A 56 55.37 8.99 -0.52
CA LEU A 56 55.92 7.66 -0.76
C LEU A 56 57.42 7.80 -1.02
N VAL A 57 58.22 7.28 -0.11
CA VAL A 57 59.69 7.27 -0.18
C VAL A 57 60.10 5.98 -0.86
N LEU A 58 60.38 6.06 -2.17
CA LEU A 58 60.63 4.87 -2.99
C LEU A 58 62.08 4.39 -2.81
N ASP A 59 62.25 3.12 -2.46
CA ASP A 59 63.55 2.45 -2.49
C ASP A 59 64.09 2.30 -3.94
N ALA A 60 65.27 1.71 -4.12
CA ALA A 60 65.85 1.54 -5.44
C ALA A 60 65.00 0.65 -6.36
N ALA A 61 64.37 -0.40 -5.82
CA ALA A 61 63.54 -1.32 -6.59
C ALA A 61 62.21 -0.67 -7.00
N ALA A 62 61.53 0.01 -6.09
CA ALA A 62 60.28 0.74 -6.31
C ALA A 62 60.47 1.89 -7.32
N GLN A 63 61.63 2.54 -7.32
CA GLN A 63 61.98 3.53 -8.35
C GLN A 63 62.09 2.90 -9.75
N ALA A 64 62.72 1.72 -9.83
CA ALA A 64 62.87 0.96 -11.07
C ALA A 64 61.60 0.19 -11.49
N ALA A 65 60.58 0.13 -10.63
CA ALA A 65 59.34 -0.59 -10.87
C ALA A 65 58.58 -0.09 -12.11
N PRO A 66 57.67 -0.92 -12.68
CA PRO A 66 56.87 -0.55 -13.83
C PRO A 66 56.09 0.76 -13.62
N THR A 67 55.91 1.53 -14.69
CA THR A 67 55.12 2.78 -14.64
C THR A 67 53.69 2.55 -14.16
N SER A 68 53.09 1.40 -14.49
CA SER A 68 51.75 1.02 -14.02
C SER A 68 51.68 0.93 -12.49
N PHE A 69 52.71 0.37 -11.84
CA PHE A 69 52.79 0.29 -10.38
C PHE A 69 52.86 1.70 -9.77
N LYS A 70 53.82 2.52 -10.22
CA LYS A 70 54.00 3.90 -9.73
C LYS A 70 52.75 4.77 -9.95
N ASN A 71 52.09 4.65 -11.10
CA ASN A 71 50.84 5.36 -11.37
C ASN A 71 49.71 4.90 -10.46
N GLY A 72 49.61 3.60 -10.18
CA GLY A 72 48.62 3.05 -9.25
C GLY A 72 48.82 3.57 -7.82
N LEU A 73 50.07 3.58 -7.33
CA LEU A 73 50.43 4.18 -6.04
C LEU A 73 50.06 5.67 -5.98
N GLN A 74 50.45 6.44 -7.00
CA GLN A 74 50.12 7.87 -7.11
C GLN A 74 48.60 8.10 -7.07
N GLN A 75 47.83 7.25 -7.74
CA GLN A 75 46.37 7.34 -7.78
C GLN A 75 45.75 7.02 -6.41
N ALA A 76 46.20 5.97 -5.72
CA ALA A 76 45.74 5.62 -4.38
C ALA A 76 46.00 6.76 -3.37
N VAL A 77 47.22 7.32 -3.39
CA VAL A 77 47.58 8.47 -2.56
C VAL A 77 46.74 9.71 -2.91
N SER A 78 46.39 9.90 -4.19
CA SER A 78 45.48 10.98 -4.59
C SER A 78 44.06 10.79 -4.06
N ILE A 79 43.56 9.55 -4.04
CA ILE A 79 42.25 9.22 -3.48
C ILE A 79 42.25 9.48 -1.97
N LEU A 80 43.28 9.05 -1.24
CA LEU A 80 43.42 9.32 0.20
C LEU A 80 43.53 10.83 0.49
N ALA A 81 44.41 11.54 -0.22
CA ALA A 81 44.61 12.99 -0.06
C ALA A 81 43.37 13.82 -0.39
N ALA A 82 42.52 13.34 -1.30
CA ALA A 82 41.25 13.98 -1.62
C ALA A 82 40.17 13.76 -0.54
N ASN A 83 40.27 12.68 0.25
CA ASN A 83 39.28 12.31 1.25
C ASN A 83 39.68 12.66 2.68
N ILE A 84 40.94 13.08 2.94
CA ILE A 84 41.44 13.42 4.28
C ILE A 84 41.95 14.86 4.30
N THR A 85 41.47 15.65 5.25
CA THR A 85 41.73 17.10 5.38
C THR A 85 42.82 17.48 6.36
N ASP A 86 43.30 16.52 7.16
CA ASP A 86 44.36 16.75 8.14
C ASP A 86 45.60 17.32 7.49
N LYS A 87 46.08 18.46 7.99
CA LYS A 87 47.26 19.14 7.42
C LYS A 87 48.56 18.58 7.98
N ILE A 88 48.74 17.28 7.82
CA ILE A 88 49.93 16.54 8.25
C ILE A 88 50.65 15.92 7.05
N THR A 89 51.92 15.58 7.22
CA THR A 89 52.72 14.82 6.28
C THR A 89 53.02 13.44 6.87
N VAL A 90 52.61 12.38 6.15
CA VAL A 90 52.91 10.98 6.47
C VAL A 90 53.91 10.46 5.44
N ASN A 91 55.07 9.98 5.89
CA ASN A 91 56.12 9.45 5.03
C ASN A 91 56.12 7.92 5.10
N ILE A 92 55.87 7.26 3.98
CA ILE A 92 55.76 5.81 3.90
C ILE A 92 56.89 5.28 3.02
N ASN A 93 57.77 4.44 3.59
CA ASN A 93 58.82 3.78 2.84
C ASN A 93 58.24 2.65 2.00
N ILE A 94 58.50 2.70 0.68
CA ILE A 94 57.97 1.72 -0.27
C ILE A 94 59.09 0.81 -0.76
N ASP A 95 58.92 -0.49 -0.50
CA ASP A 95 59.69 -1.56 -1.12
C ASP A 95 58.88 -2.24 -2.22
N TYR A 96 59.56 -2.66 -3.28
CA TYR A 96 58.98 -3.39 -4.41
C TYR A 96 59.79 -4.65 -4.66
N SER A 97 59.49 -5.70 -3.89
CA SER A 97 60.27 -6.93 -3.88
C SER A 97 59.38 -8.16 -3.67
N GLY A 98 59.95 -9.35 -3.89
CA GLY A 98 59.22 -10.61 -3.70
C GLY A 98 58.21 -10.96 -4.80
N THR A 99 57.56 -12.12 -4.63
CA THR A 99 56.55 -12.71 -5.53
C THR A 99 55.47 -13.40 -4.70
N GLY A 100 54.27 -13.58 -5.25
CA GLY A 100 53.13 -14.18 -4.56
C GLY A 100 51.85 -13.33 -4.65
N GLY A 101 51.91 -12.15 -5.28
CA GLY A 101 50.78 -11.27 -5.53
C GLY A 101 50.23 -10.55 -4.29
N GLY A 102 50.89 -10.65 -3.13
CA GLY A 102 50.51 -9.98 -1.89
C GLY A 102 51.19 -8.62 -1.70
N ALA A 103 50.69 -7.86 -0.74
CA ALA A 103 51.31 -6.64 -0.25
C ALA A 103 51.10 -6.61 1.27
N ALA A 104 51.89 -5.79 1.96
CA ALA A 104 51.82 -5.70 3.40
C ALA A 104 52.38 -4.35 3.88
N ALA A 105 51.82 -3.78 4.92
CA ALA A 105 52.23 -2.49 5.43
C ALA A 105 51.89 -2.31 6.91
N GLY A 106 52.59 -1.38 7.56
CA GLY A 106 52.31 -1.06 8.95
C GLY A 106 53.03 0.20 9.43
N PRO A 107 52.61 0.75 10.58
CA PRO A 107 53.27 1.88 11.20
C PRO A 107 54.63 1.47 11.77
N ASP A 108 55.66 2.30 11.62
CA ASP A 108 57.01 1.96 12.11
C ASP A 108 57.30 2.56 13.48
N SER A 109 56.69 3.69 13.82
CA SER A 109 56.92 4.35 15.11
C SER A 109 55.64 4.86 15.76
N GLY A 110 55.64 4.89 17.09
CA GLY A 110 54.56 5.43 17.89
C GLY A 110 54.91 5.57 19.37
N TYR A 111 53.91 5.87 20.18
CA TYR A 111 54.02 5.91 21.64
C TYR A 111 52.88 5.14 22.30
N TYR A 112 53.17 4.59 23.49
CA TYR A 112 52.13 4.21 24.43
C TYR A 112 51.65 5.45 25.17
N GLU A 113 50.38 5.78 24.97
CA GLU A 113 49.69 6.90 25.61
C GLU A 113 48.59 6.41 26.55
N ASN A 114 48.19 7.27 27.49
CA ASN A 114 47.13 6.91 28.43
C ASN A 114 45.75 6.94 27.74
N TYR A 115 44.90 5.94 27.99
CA TYR A 115 43.55 5.88 27.42
C TYR A 115 42.72 7.14 27.64
N SER A 116 42.75 7.73 28.85
CA SER A 116 41.98 8.96 29.11
C SER A 116 42.45 10.13 28.25
N TRP A 117 43.75 10.19 27.97
CA TRP A 117 44.32 11.19 27.09
C TRP A 117 43.93 10.92 25.62
N VAL A 118 44.08 9.69 25.13
CA VAL A 118 43.70 9.31 23.76
C VAL A 118 42.20 9.55 23.51
N HIS A 119 41.35 9.10 24.43
CA HIS A 119 39.91 9.38 24.39
C HIS A 119 39.64 10.89 24.31
N SER A 120 40.34 11.71 25.11
CA SER A 120 40.16 13.15 25.07
C SER A 120 40.60 13.76 23.73
N GLN A 121 41.65 13.22 23.11
CA GLN A 121 42.10 13.71 21.80
C GLN A 121 41.10 13.37 20.70
N LEU A 122 40.60 12.13 20.68
CA LEU A 122 39.59 11.69 19.71
C LEU A 122 38.30 12.52 19.82
N VAL A 123 37.77 12.69 21.04
CA VAL A 123 36.50 13.41 21.25
C VAL A 123 36.65 14.92 21.03
N ASN A 124 37.70 15.55 21.55
CA ASN A 124 37.82 17.02 21.50
C ASN A 124 38.29 17.55 20.15
N ASN A 125 38.99 16.73 19.36
CA ASN A 125 39.40 17.07 18.01
C ASN A 125 38.49 16.43 16.97
N ALA A 126 37.30 15.95 17.32
CA ALA A 126 36.34 15.48 16.33
C ALA A 126 35.81 16.65 15.48
N THR A 127 35.45 16.38 14.23
CA THR A 127 34.75 17.37 13.39
C THR A 127 33.42 17.75 14.06
N ALA A 128 32.99 19.01 13.93
CA ALA A 128 31.71 19.43 14.51
C ALA A 128 30.54 18.59 13.95
N GLY A 129 29.81 17.88 14.82
CA GLY A 129 28.71 17.00 14.44
C GLY A 129 29.12 15.55 14.16
N ASP A 130 30.42 15.25 14.17
CA ASP A 130 30.91 13.87 14.15
C ASP A 130 30.54 13.16 15.46
N THR A 131 30.03 11.94 15.33
CA THR A 131 29.53 11.11 16.44
C THR A 131 30.31 9.81 16.61
N THR A 132 31.32 9.57 15.78
CA THR A 132 32.15 8.35 15.74
C THR A 132 32.68 7.97 17.14
N PHE A 133 33.05 8.96 17.95
CA PHE A 133 33.69 8.76 19.25
C PHE A 133 32.72 8.70 20.44
N ASN A 134 31.42 8.95 20.24
CA ASN A 134 30.46 9.15 21.34
C ASN A 134 30.22 7.91 22.20
N SER A 135 30.45 6.72 21.66
CA SER A 135 30.24 5.45 22.37
C SER A 135 31.47 4.96 23.13
N LEU A 136 32.61 5.67 23.04
CA LEU A 136 33.82 5.29 23.76
C LEU A 136 33.60 5.39 25.28
N PRO A 137 34.04 4.38 26.06
CA PRO A 137 33.88 4.40 27.51
C PRO A 137 34.52 5.61 28.17
N THR A 138 33.72 6.39 28.89
CA THR A 138 34.25 7.47 29.74
C THR A 138 35.01 6.87 30.94
N GLY A 139 36.25 7.30 31.17
CA GLY A 139 37.07 6.80 32.28
C GLY A 139 38.56 6.77 31.97
N SER A 140 39.34 6.13 32.85
CA SER A 140 40.80 5.99 32.70
C SER A 140 41.25 4.69 32.04
N THR A 141 40.31 3.80 31.72
CA THR A 141 40.61 2.49 31.12
C THR A 141 39.56 2.08 30.09
N ILE A 142 39.99 1.33 29.08
CA ILE A 142 39.10 0.60 28.17
C ILE A 142 39.28 -0.90 28.37
N GLN A 143 38.23 -1.59 28.82
CA GLN A 143 38.29 -3.02 29.18
C GLN A 143 39.48 -3.38 30.09
N GLY A 144 39.79 -2.51 31.05
CA GLY A 144 40.89 -2.69 32.01
C GLY A 144 42.27 -2.25 31.51
N GLN A 145 42.41 -1.84 30.25
CA GLN A 145 43.66 -1.36 29.67
C GLN A 145 43.83 0.15 29.89
N THR A 146 45.00 0.57 30.38
CA THR A 146 45.34 1.98 30.60
C THR A 146 46.21 2.58 29.50
N ASN A 147 46.98 1.74 28.80
CA ASN A 147 47.94 2.16 27.78
C ASN A 147 47.40 1.81 26.41
N VAL A 148 47.56 2.72 25.47
CA VAL A 148 47.08 2.62 24.11
C VAL A 148 48.24 2.89 23.18
N ALA A 149 48.48 2.02 22.20
CA ALA A 149 49.43 2.31 21.14
C ALA A 149 48.85 3.38 20.21
N VAL A 150 49.61 4.47 20.00
CA VAL A 150 49.25 5.58 19.11
C VAL A 150 50.39 5.77 18.12
N TRP A 151 50.08 5.65 16.84
CA TRP A 151 51.07 5.67 15.76
C TRP A 151 51.42 7.09 15.32
N ASN A 152 52.59 7.28 14.70
CA ASN A 152 53.05 8.61 14.30
C ASN A 152 52.05 9.41 13.46
N ALA A 153 51.36 8.76 12.51
CA ALA A 153 50.32 9.41 11.71
C ALA A 153 49.23 10.01 12.62
N GLN A 154 48.80 9.28 13.65
CA GLN A 154 47.79 9.73 14.63
C GLN A 154 48.34 10.78 15.61
N LEU A 155 49.57 10.62 16.08
CA LEU A 155 50.26 11.59 16.96
C LEU A 155 50.42 12.97 16.30
N LYS A 156 50.60 13.00 14.96
CA LYS A 156 50.68 14.22 14.16
C LYS A 156 49.33 14.95 14.09
N LEU A 157 48.20 14.24 14.11
CA LEU A 157 46.85 14.83 14.09
C LEU A 157 46.66 15.80 15.27
N TRP A 158 47.21 15.44 16.43
CA TRP A 158 47.03 16.18 17.68
C TRP A 158 48.23 17.06 18.05
N GLY A 159 49.22 17.18 17.15
CA GLY A 159 50.39 18.02 17.35
C GLY A 159 51.35 17.54 18.43
N VAL A 160 51.26 16.27 18.86
CA VAL A 160 52.27 15.66 19.75
C VAL A 160 53.59 15.53 19.00
N LEU A 161 53.51 15.06 17.76
CA LEU A 161 54.56 15.23 16.78
C LEU A 161 54.23 16.43 15.89
N GLY A 162 55.27 17.12 15.42
CA GLY A 162 55.07 18.19 14.43
C GLY A 162 54.41 17.65 13.17
N ALA A 163 53.54 18.44 12.54
CA ALA A 163 52.79 18.02 11.35
C ALA A 163 53.67 17.49 10.20
N ASN A 164 54.93 17.94 10.11
CA ASN A 164 55.91 17.50 9.12
C ASN A 164 57.16 16.88 9.77
N ASP A 165 57.01 16.33 10.99
CA ASP A 165 58.12 15.70 11.71
C ASP A 165 58.63 14.48 10.92
N THR A 166 59.95 14.39 10.78
CA THR A 166 60.68 13.29 10.10
C THR A 166 61.78 12.71 10.98
N THR A 167 61.76 12.97 12.30
CA THR A 167 62.79 12.51 13.25
C THR A 167 62.72 11.00 13.49
N THR A 168 61.54 10.44 13.36
CA THR A 168 61.25 9.00 13.35
C THR A 168 60.53 8.65 12.06
N ASP A 169 60.68 7.40 11.62
CA ASP A 169 59.97 6.87 10.47
C ASP A 169 58.46 6.73 10.78
N ASP A 170 57.59 7.08 9.84
CA ASP A 170 56.15 6.99 10.10
C ASP A 170 55.65 5.57 9.84
N ALA A 171 55.98 4.99 8.69
CA ALA A 171 55.47 3.70 8.26
C ALA A 171 56.22 3.12 7.04
N SER A 172 55.97 1.84 6.79
CA SER A 172 56.54 1.09 5.68
C SER A 172 55.50 0.22 4.98
N ALA A 173 55.71 -0.03 3.68
CA ALA A 173 54.87 -0.89 2.87
C ALA A 173 55.69 -1.66 1.82
N ASN A 174 55.46 -2.97 1.73
CA ASN A 174 56.00 -3.87 0.71
C ASN A 174 54.93 -4.24 -0.32
N PHE A 175 55.29 -4.20 -1.61
CA PHE A 175 54.42 -4.67 -2.69
C PHE A 175 55.13 -5.73 -3.52
N ALA A 176 54.52 -6.92 -3.64
CA ALA A 176 55.07 -7.99 -4.47
C ALA A 176 55.17 -7.58 -5.95
N THR A 177 56.24 -8.04 -6.61
CA THR A 177 56.54 -7.64 -7.99
C THR A 177 55.59 -8.19 -9.05
N ASP A 178 54.72 -9.13 -8.65
CA ASP A 178 53.76 -9.85 -9.49
C ASP A 178 52.29 -9.53 -9.15
N ILE A 179 52.01 -8.48 -8.37
CA ILE A 179 50.64 -7.99 -8.19
C ILE A 179 50.07 -7.58 -9.56
N ASN A 180 48.82 -7.99 -9.83
CA ASN A 180 48.13 -7.62 -11.05
C ASN A 180 48.02 -6.09 -11.17
N SER A 181 48.50 -5.52 -12.27
CA SER A 181 48.52 -4.08 -12.51
C SER A 181 47.14 -3.41 -12.41
N ASN A 182 46.06 -4.16 -12.65
CA ASN A 182 44.69 -3.65 -12.56
C ASN A 182 44.17 -3.52 -11.13
N LEU A 183 44.88 -4.09 -10.14
CA LEU A 183 44.48 -4.10 -8.74
C LEU A 183 45.32 -3.17 -7.86
N ILE A 184 46.39 -2.58 -8.41
CA ILE A 184 47.37 -1.79 -7.63
C ILE A 184 46.74 -0.64 -6.87
N VAL A 185 45.70 0.01 -7.40
CA VAL A 185 45.07 1.14 -6.71
C VAL A 185 44.36 0.66 -5.44
N GLY A 186 43.52 -0.38 -5.55
CA GLY A 186 42.82 -0.97 -4.40
C GLY A 186 43.78 -1.56 -3.37
N VAL A 187 44.79 -2.30 -3.83
CA VAL A 187 45.84 -2.87 -2.96
C VAL A 187 46.61 -1.76 -2.25
N ALA A 188 46.97 -0.68 -2.94
CA ALA A 188 47.66 0.44 -2.31
C ALA A 188 46.76 1.21 -1.34
N LEU A 189 45.47 1.40 -1.62
CA LEU A 189 44.54 1.99 -0.65
C LEU A 189 44.46 1.16 0.64
N HIS A 190 44.43 -0.16 0.49
CA HIS A 190 44.41 -1.10 1.59
C HIS A 190 45.70 -1.00 2.42
N GLU A 191 46.87 -1.16 1.82
CA GLU A 191 48.15 -1.19 2.54
C GLU A 191 48.53 0.17 3.13
N LEU A 192 48.35 1.25 2.38
CA LEU A 192 48.73 2.58 2.88
C LEU A 192 47.88 2.99 4.10
N THR A 193 46.68 2.44 4.26
CA THR A 193 45.85 2.69 5.45
C THR A 193 46.24 1.81 6.64
N HIS A 194 46.79 0.61 6.42
CA HIS A 194 47.51 -0.15 7.45
C HIS A 194 48.69 0.66 7.99
N ALA A 195 49.52 1.20 7.09
CA ALA A 195 50.62 2.11 7.42
C ALA A 195 50.18 3.36 8.23
N MET A 196 48.93 3.80 8.07
CA MET A 196 48.36 4.94 8.80
C MET A 196 47.73 4.56 10.16
N GLY A 197 47.79 3.28 10.55
CA GLY A 197 47.34 2.80 11.86
C GLY A 197 46.10 1.92 11.84
N ARG A 198 45.64 1.44 10.67
CA ARG A 198 44.54 0.46 10.55
C ARG A 198 45.00 -0.96 10.91
N VAL A 199 45.82 -1.14 11.96
CA VAL A 199 46.36 -2.45 12.34
C VAL A 199 46.27 -2.67 13.85
N PRO A 200 45.75 -3.82 14.34
CA PRO A 200 45.69 -4.14 15.75
C PRO A 200 47.03 -4.72 16.23
N TYR A 201 47.54 -4.24 17.37
CA TYR A 201 48.82 -4.67 17.92
C TYR A 201 48.67 -5.46 19.23
N GLY A 202 49.17 -6.70 19.23
CA GLY A 202 49.43 -7.45 20.46
C GLY A 202 48.25 -7.50 21.44
N ALA A 203 48.52 -7.45 22.74
CA ALA A 203 47.49 -7.52 23.79
C ALA A 203 47.12 -6.15 24.41
N ALA A 204 47.87 -5.10 24.07
CA ALA A 204 47.57 -3.72 24.47
C ALA A 204 46.88 -3.03 23.30
N PRO A 205 45.72 -2.38 23.51
CA PRO A 205 44.93 -1.86 22.39
C PRO A 205 45.65 -0.70 21.69
N ASP A 206 45.41 -0.57 20.41
CA ASP A 206 45.54 0.68 19.66
C ASP A 206 44.15 1.31 19.45
N ILE A 207 44.12 2.40 18.68
CA ILE A 207 42.88 3.11 18.36
C ILE A 207 41.97 2.26 17.44
N PHE A 208 42.54 1.44 16.55
CA PHE A 208 41.75 0.56 15.68
C PHE A 208 40.94 -0.43 16.52
N ASP A 209 41.59 -1.04 17.52
CA ASP A 209 41.00 -1.98 18.47
C ASP A 209 39.81 -1.41 19.28
N PHE A 210 39.68 -0.09 19.40
CA PHE A 210 38.52 0.53 20.07
C PHE A 210 37.20 0.24 19.38
N TYR A 211 37.22 -0.16 18.11
CA TYR A 211 36.04 -0.36 17.28
C TYR A 211 35.87 -1.80 16.81
N ARG A 212 36.69 -2.71 17.33
CA ARG A 212 36.72 -4.12 16.97
C ARG A 212 36.02 -4.96 18.02
N PHE A 213 34.81 -5.44 17.72
CA PHE A 213 33.93 -6.11 18.67
C PHE A 213 33.71 -7.58 18.34
N MET A 214 33.62 -8.42 19.38
CA MET A 214 33.12 -9.80 19.28
C MET A 214 31.63 -9.88 19.62
N SER A 215 31.13 -8.94 20.41
CA SER A 215 29.73 -8.78 20.80
C SER A 215 29.52 -7.38 21.41
N PRO A 216 28.27 -6.90 21.60
CA PRO A 216 28.02 -5.61 22.24
C PRO A 216 28.77 -5.46 23.57
N GLY A 217 29.56 -4.40 23.69
CA GLY A 217 30.37 -4.10 24.88
C GLY A 217 31.65 -4.94 25.04
N VAL A 218 31.95 -5.87 24.13
CA VAL A 218 33.13 -6.74 24.21
C VAL A 218 34.02 -6.57 22.98
N ARG A 219 35.16 -5.91 23.18
CA ARG A 219 36.22 -5.69 22.18
C ARG A 219 37.26 -6.80 22.18
N LEU A 220 37.85 -7.01 21.02
CA LEU A 220 38.97 -7.91 20.80
C LEU A 220 40.27 -7.08 20.72
N PHE A 221 41.18 -7.29 21.68
CA PHE A 221 42.53 -6.72 21.65
C PHE A 221 43.52 -7.84 21.35
N SER A 222 43.86 -7.99 20.07
CA SER A 222 44.67 -9.10 19.58
C SER A 222 45.20 -8.81 18.17
N GLY A 223 46.54 -8.82 18.02
CA GLY A 223 47.21 -8.86 16.71
C GLY A 223 47.33 -10.26 16.09
N ALA A 224 46.89 -11.32 16.78
CA ALA A 224 47.13 -12.70 16.33
C ALA A 224 46.38 -13.06 15.02
N GLN A 225 47.12 -13.71 14.10
CA GLN A 225 46.59 -14.41 12.92
C GLN A 225 46.66 -15.94 13.12
N THR A 226 45.61 -16.72 12.85
CA THR A 226 44.22 -16.36 12.51
C THR A 226 43.49 -15.70 13.67
N ALA A 227 42.71 -14.66 13.40
CA ALA A 227 41.90 -13.99 14.41
C ALA A 227 40.53 -14.67 14.64
N PRO A 228 39.95 -14.59 15.84
CA PRO A 228 38.55 -14.96 16.03
C PRO A 228 37.62 -13.96 15.32
N ALA A 229 36.40 -14.39 15.01
CA ALA A 229 35.39 -13.52 14.39
C ALA A 229 35.16 -12.24 15.21
N ALA A 230 35.34 -11.11 14.56
CA ALA A 230 35.10 -9.78 15.10
C ALA A 230 34.49 -8.89 14.01
N TYR A 231 33.94 -7.74 14.40
CA TYR A 231 33.32 -6.80 13.49
C TYR A 231 33.58 -5.35 13.88
N PHE A 232 33.56 -4.47 12.87
CA PHE A 232 33.68 -3.04 13.03
C PHE A 232 32.36 -2.44 13.52
N SER A 233 32.40 -1.60 14.55
CA SER A 233 31.23 -0.94 15.11
C SER A 233 31.59 0.39 15.78
N LEU A 234 30.74 1.40 15.62
CA LEU A 234 30.92 2.74 16.20
C LEU A 234 30.00 3.03 17.40
N ASP A 235 29.08 2.13 17.74
CA ASP A 235 28.03 2.35 18.74
C ASP A 235 28.16 1.40 19.94
N GLY A 236 29.39 1.04 20.30
CA GLY A 236 29.65 0.12 21.40
C GLY A 236 29.41 -1.35 21.05
N GLY A 237 29.35 -1.69 19.76
CA GLY A 237 29.17 -3.06 19.29
C GLY A 237 27.73 -3.44 18.99
N ASN A 238 26.77 -2.49 18.98
CA ASN A 238 25.36 -2.78 18.74
C ASN A 238 25.07 -2.97 17.25
N THR A 239 25.67 -2.14 16.39
CA THR A 239 25.56 -2.22 14.94
C THR A 239 26.85 -2.76 14.34
N LYS A 240 26.71 -3.78 13.50
CA LYS A 240 27.80 -4.35 12.71
C LYS A 240 27.92 -3.58 11.39
N LEU A 241 29.04 -2.90 11.17
CA LEU A 241 29.29 -2.07 9.99
C LEU A 241 30.18 -2.77 8.93
N ALA A 242 31.11 -3.61 9.37
CA ALA A 242 31.93 -4.52 8.55
C ALA A 242 32.30 -5.76 9.38
N ASP A 243 32.55 -6.89 8.74
CA ASP A 243 33.12 -8.07 9.40
C ASP A 243 34.64 -8.09 9.18
N TYR A 244 35.41 -8.33 10.24
CA TYR A 244 36.87 -8.50 10.10
C TYR A 244 37.22 -9.93 9.68
N GLY A 245 38.30 -10.03 8.91
CA GLY A 245 38.89 -11.25 8.40
C GLY A 245 39.35 -12.18 9.50
N GLN A 246 39.46 -13.46 9.13
CA GLN A 246 39.87 -14.53 10.04
C GLN A 246 41.02 -15.34 9.45
N SER A 247 41.39 -15.11 8.18
CA SER A 247 42.36 -15.93 7.45
C SER A 247 43.64 -15.17 7.11
N SER A 248 43.55 -13.85 6.96
CA SER A 248 44.66 -12.91 6.78
C SER A 248 44.86 -12.04 8.05
N ASP A 249 45.52 -10.91 7.85
CA ASP A 249 45.68 -9.84 8.82
C ASP A 249 44.36 -9.54 9.57
N PRO A 250 44.42 -9.46 10.92
CA PRO A 250 43.25 -9.26 11.78
C PRO A 250 42.48 -7.96 11.56
N SER A 251 43.04 -6.99 10.83
CA SER A 251 42.44 -5.70 10.48
C SER A 251 41.75 -5.68 9.13
N ASP A 252 41.99 -6.68 8.29
CA ASP A 252 41.33 -6.80 6.99
C ASP A 252 39.86 -7.12 7.19
N PHE A 253 39.02 -6.76 6.22
CA PHE A 253 37.63 -7.18 6.22
C PHE A 253 37.45 -8.59 5.63
N LEU A 254 36.48 -9.34 6.13
CA LEU A 254 36.13 -10.67 5.64
C LEU A 254 35.43 -10.56 4.29
N ASN A 255 35.94 -11.17 3.21
CA ASN A 255 35.32 -11.09 1.88
C ASN A 255 33.83 -11.48 1.81
N SER A 256 33.32 -12.28 2.74
CA SER A 256 31.90 -12.65 2.83
C SER A 256 31.08 -11.78 3.81
N GLY A 257 31.69 -10.71 4.32
CA GLY A 257 31.13 -9.81 5.32
C GLY A 257 30.11 -8.82 4.76
N VAL A 258 29.49 -8.07 5.67
CA VAL A 258 28.41 -7.10 5.36
C VAL A 258 28.82 -5.98 4.39
N GLN A 259 30.12 -5.64 4.33
CA GLN A 259 30.66 -4.64 3.41
C GLN A 259 30.71 -5.12 1.94
N GLY A 260 30.54 -6.42 1.70
CA GLY A 260 30.47 -7.02 0.37
C GLY A 260 31.82 -7.52 -0.15
N SER A 261 31.76 -8.37 -1.18
CA SER A 261 32.92 -9.17 -1.63
C SER A 261 34.01 -8.41 -2.38
N ASN A 262 33.70 -7.20 -2.82
CA ASN A 262 34.56 -6.42 -3.71
C ASN A 262 35.14 -5.18 -3.02
N ASP A 263 34.93 -5.03 -1.71
CA ASP A 263 35.48 -3.94 -0.92
C ASP A 263 37.03 -3.98 -0.92
N PRO A 264 37.72 -2.82 -1.02
CA PRO A 264 39.18 -2.76 -1.10
C PRO A 264 39.87 -3.18 0.21
N PHE A 265 39.21 -3.08 1.36
CA PHE A 265 39.78 -3.47 2.65
C PHE A 265 39.62 -4.97 2.96
N ASN A 266 39.05 -5.75 2.03
CA ASN A 266 38.91 -7.19 2.20
C ASN A 266 40.26 -7.95 2.23
N GLU A 267 40.31 -9.05 2.99
CA GLU A 267 41.50 -9.90 3.21
C GLU A 267 42.04 -10.57 1.94
N PHE A 268 41.20 -10.76 0.91
CA PHE A 268 41.62 -11.28 -0.37
C PHE A 268 41.15 -10.42 -1.55
N TYR A 269 42.08 -10.06 -2.41
CA TYR A 269 41.78 -9.37 -3.66
C TYR A 269 41.22 -10.34 -4.71
N THR A 270 40.25 -9.86 -5.48
CA THR A 270 39.75 -10.54 -6.67
C THR A 270 39.86 -9.61 -7.88
N GLY A 271 39.68 -10.15 -9.09
CA GLY A 271 39.62 -9.34 -10.31
C GLY A 271 38.49 -8.29 -10.32
N SER A 272 37.58 -8.33 -9.35
CA SER A 272 36.46 -7.40 -9.18
C SER A 272 36.62 -6.46 -7.99
N THR A 273 37.74 -6.50 -7.27
CA THR A 273 37.97 -5.58 -6.13
C THR A 273 37.92 -4.14 -6.61
N TYR A 274 37.15 -3.32 -5.89
CA TYR A 274 36.97 -1.92 -6.15
C TYR A 274 38.30 -1.15 -6.02
N GLN A 275 38.52 -0.17 -6.88
CA GLN A 275 39.78 0.58 -6.99
C GLN A 275 39.64 2.01 -6.43
N GLY A 276 38.81 2.16 -5.40
CA GLY A 276 38.52 3.40 -4.68
C GLY A 276 38.10 3.09 -3.24
N LEU A 277 37.84 4.11 -2.42
CA LEU A 277 37.34 3.94 -1.05
C LEU A 277 35.81 3.83 -1.04
N THR A 278 35.28 2.90 -0.25
CA THR A 278 33.85 2.76 0.04
C THR A 278 33.46 3.64 1.24
N ALA A 279 32.16 3.74 1.51
CA ALA A 279 31.67 4.46 2.68
C ALA A 279 32.15 3.83 4.01
N ILE A 280 32.41 2.52 4.03
CA ILE A 280 32.88 1.83 5.23
C ILE A 280 34.37 2.08 5.47
N ASP A 281 35.17 2.16 4.41
CA ASP A 281 36.59 2.51 4.49
C ASP A 281 36.78 3.90 5.09
N LEU A 282 35.96 4.85 4.63
CA LEU A 282 35.95 6.21 5.17
C LEU A 282 35.58 6.23 6.65
N LYS A 283 34.55 5.50 7.08
CA LYS A 283 34.20 5.36 8.51
C LYS A 283 35.34 4.77 9.33
N GLN A 284 36.09 3.80 8.78
CA GLN A 284 37.24 3.21 9.46
C GLN A 284 38.38 4.22 9.61
N LEU A 285 38.63 5.08 8.60
CA LEU A 285 39.61 6.16 8.69
C LEU A 285 39.21 7.25 9.69
N ASP A 286 37.93 7.63 9.72
CA ASP A 286 37.37 8.55 10.72
C ASP A 286 37.54 7.99 12.14
N ALA A 287 37.27 6.69 12.33
CA ALA A 287 37.46 6.00 13.61
C ALA A 287 38.91 6.02 14.11
N LEU A 288 39.89 6.02 13.20
CA LEU A 288 41.32 6.17 13.53
C LEU A 288 41.71 7.60 13.94
N GLY A 289 40.81 8.58 13.77
CA GLY A 289 40.97 9.98 14.13
C GLY A 289 41.20 10.94 12.97
N PHE A 290 41.23 10.46 11.71
CA PHE A 290 41.45 11.31 10.54
C PHE A 290 40.20 12.13 10.19
N HIS A 291 40.37 13.41 9.91
CA HIS A 291 39.30 14.30 9.48
C HIS A 291 39.01 14.14 8.00
N LEU A 292 37.83 13.66 7.67
CA LEU A 292 37.45 13.46 6.28
C LEU A 292 37.09 14.79 5.58
N ALA A 293 37.44 14.92 4.30
CA ALA A 293 37.02 16.03 3.41
C ALA A 293 35.51 16.08 3.19
N THR A 294 34.88 14.97 3.51
CA THR A 294 33.48 14.71 3.45
C THR A 294 33.08 14.47 4.90
N ASN A 295 32.39 15.43 5.53
CA ASN A 295 31.77 15.18 6.85
C ASN A 295 31.13 13.80 6.82
N SER A 296 31.38 12.97 7.84
CA SER A 296 30.94 11.58 7.97
C SER A 296 29.57 11.40 7.29
N PRO A 297 29.38 10.39 6.42
CA PRO A 297 28.22 10.29 5.52
C PRO A 297 26.94 10.69 6.25
N THR A 298 26.41 11.86 5.90
CA THR A 298 25.24 12.38 6.59
C THR A 298 24.04 11.64 6.03
N THR A 299 23.45 10.77 6.83
CA THR A 299 22.13 10.22 6.55
C THR A 299 21.15 11.38 6.46
N ILE A 300 20.68 11.66 5.24
CA ILE A 300 19.61 12.62 4.99
C ILE A 300 18.30 12.00 5.45
N GLU A 301 18.12 10.71 5.17
CA GLU A 301 16.88 9.99 5.37
C GLU A 301 17.14 8.47 5.50
N SER A 302 16.35 7.77 6.31
CA SER A 302 16.49 6.31 6.51
C SER A 302 15.17 5.60 6.87
N TYR A 303 14.07 6.03 6.29
CA TYR A 303 12.76 5.40 6.42
C TYR A 303 12.60 4.30 5.36
N GLY A 304 11.85 3.26 5.70
CA GLY A 304 11.63 2.14 4.78
C GLY A 304 12.89 1.32 4.49
N ALA A 305 13.03 0.82 3.25
CA ALA A 305 14.07 -0.16 2.88
C ALA A 305 15.35 0.49 2.30
N THR A 306 15.29 1.79 2.06
CA THR A 306 16.39 2.59 1.53
C THR A 306 16.76 3.72 2.50
N SER A 307 18.01 4.14 2.47
CA SER A 307 18.53 5.31 3.16
C SER A 307 19.22 6.22 2.17
N LEU A 308 18.81 7.47 2.15
CA LEU A 308 19.48 8.52 1.39
C LEU A 308 20.63 9.08 2.21
N VAL A 309 21.85 8.95 1.68
CA VAL A 309 23.08 9.35 2.36
C VAL A 309 23.85 10.30 1.48
N GLN A 310 24.28 11.44 2.04
CA GLN A 310 25.27 12.29 1.40
C GLN A 310 26.65 11.91 1.91
N ALA A 311 27.50 11.40 1.02
CA ALA A 311 28.92 11.17 1.29
C ALA A 311 29.74 12.12 0.43
N GLY A 312 30.27 13.15 1.09
CA GLY A 312 30.94 14.26 0.42
C GLY A 312 29.99 15.16 -0.31
N SER A 313 30.28 15.41 -1.58
CA SER A 313 29.37 16.14 -2.44
C SER A 313 28.34 15.24 -3.10
N ASN A 314 28.46 13.91 -3.07
CA ASN A 314 27.56 13.02 -3.80
C ASN A 314 26.46 12.46 -2.90
N TYR A 315 25.32 12.12 -3.51
CA TYR A 315 24.21 11.44 -2.85
C TYR A 315 24.18 9.96 -3.23
N PHE A 316 23.83 9.09 -2.29
CA PHE A 316 23.79 7.64 -2.42
C PHE A 316 22.48 7.09 -1.86
N VAL A 317 21.96 6.03 -2.46
CA VAL A 317 20.76 5.31 -2.01
C VAL A 317 21.14 3.93 -1.50
N ASN A 318 21.35 3.82 -0.18
CA ASN A 318 21.88 2.62 0.47
C ASN A 318 20.76 1.79 1.10
N PRO A 319 20.86 0.45 1.17
CA PRO A 319 19.89 -0.34 1.93
C PRO A 319 19.90 0.00 3.44
N THR A 320 18.73 0.17 4.06
CA THR A 320 18.63 0.53 5.49
C THR A 320 19.15 -0.57 6.43
N VAL A 321 19.16 -1.82 5.95
CA VAL A 321 19.70 -2.99 6.69
C VAL A 321 21.23 -3.10 6.64
N GLY A 322 21.90 -2.11 6.04
CA GLY A 322 23.35 -2.10 5.82
C GLY A 322 23.74 -2.51 4.40
N GLY A 323 24.89 -2.02 3.96
CA GLY A 323 25.41 -2.19 2.59
C GLY A 323 25.58 -0.85 1.86
N SER A 324 26.26 -0.89 0.71
CA SER A 324 26.42 0.28 -0.17
C SER A 324 25.51 0.13 -1.37
N GLY A 325 24.72 1.17 -1.67
CA GLY A 325 23.98 1.28 -2.92
C GLY A 325 24.59 2.30 -3.88
N PRO A 326 23.97 2.52 -5.05
CA PRO A 326 24.54 3.37 -6.08
C PRO A 326 24.54 4.85 -5.69
N SER A 327 25.41 5.64 -6.34
CA SER A 327 25.27 7.09 -6.34
C SER A 327 24.09 7.52 -7.20
N LEU A 328 23.37 8.56 -6.76
CA LEU A 328 22.38 9.23 -7.58
C LEU A 328 23.07 9.98 -8.72
N LYS A 329 22.58 9.80 -9.94
CA LYS A 329 23.19 10.33 -11.17
C LYS A 329 22.15 11.02 -12.05
N TYR A 330 22.63 12.03 -12.76
CA TYR A 330 21.89 12.69 -13.83
C TYR A 330 22.70 12.59 -15.12
N GLY A 331 22.15 11.91 -16.14
CA GLY A 331 22.86 11.64 -17.39
C GLY A 331 24.22 10.95 -17.18
N ASP A 332 24.22 9.83 -16.45
CA ASP A 332 25.40 9.01 -16.09
C ASP A 332 26.46 9.69 -15.20
N THR A 333 26.24 10.94 -14.78
CA THR A 333 27.16 11.68 -13.92
C THR A 333 26.59 11.81 -12.51
N SER A 334 27.41 11.54 -11.48
CA SER A 334 26.94 11.65 -10.08
C SER A 334 26.47 13.07 -9.77
N ILE A 335 25.32 13.17 -9.13
CA ILE A 335 24.73 14.44 -8.73
C ILE A 335 25.48 14.93 -7.49
N THR A 336 25.93 16.18 -7.55
CA THR A 336 26.68 16.82 -6.48
C THR A 336 25.83 17.85 -5.70
N ALA A 337 26.11 18.00 -4.41
CA ALA A 337 25.46 18.95 -3.53
C ALA A 337 25.65 20.39 -4.05
N GLY A 338 24.55 21.13 -4.17
CA GLY A 338 24.53 22.48 -4.73
C GLY A 338 24.55 22.56 -6.26
N GLN A 339 24.67 21.43 -6.99
CA GLN A 339 24.70 21.42 -8.47
C GLN A 339 23.48 22.09 -9.10
N TRP A 340 22.30 21.93 -8.49
CA TRP A 340 21.04 22.49 -8.99
C TRP A 340 20.52 23.65 -8.14
N GLY A 341 21.45 24.41 -7.57
CA GLY A 341 21.12 25.54 -6.71
C GLY A 341 20.41 25.08 -5.45
N GLY A 342 19.14 25.45 -5.29
CA GLY A 342 18.36 25.19 -4.08
C GLY A 342 17.69 23.81 -4.01
N TRP A 343 17.71 23.02 -5.08
CA TRP A 343 17.11 21.67 -5.09
C TRP A 343 17.98 20.69 -4.31
N VAL A 344 17.38 20.05 -3.31
CA VAL A 344 18.03 19.05 -2.46
C VAL A 344 17.19 17.77 -2.42
N PRO A 345 17.80 16.58 -2.45
CA PRO A 345 17.06 15.34 -2.27
C PRO A 345 16.70 15.20 -0.79
N ILE A 346 15.48 14.74 -0.50
CA ILE A 346 14.92 14.66 0.86
C ILE A 346 14.49 13.26 1.27
N GLY A 347 14.40 12.32 0.32
CA GLY A 347 14.13 10.91 0.61
C GLY A 347 14.30 10.04 -0.63
N ALA A 348 14.55 8.76 -0.42
CA ALA A 348 14.65 7.77 -1.49
C ALA A 348 14.01 6.44 -1.07
N GLU A 349 13.34 5.75 -1.98
CA GLU A 349 12.82 4.40 -1.72
C GLU A 349 13.04 3.47 -2.91
N ALA A 350 13.36 2.21 -2.62
CA ALA A 350 13.56 1.19 -3.63
C ALA A 350 12.22 0.77 -4.24
N VAL A 351 12.13 0.81 -5.57
CA VAL A 351 10.96 0.37 -6.32
C VAL A 351 11.34 -0.67 -7.37
N GLY A 352 10.35 -1.26 -8.03
CA GLY A 352 10.57 -2.27 -9.06
C GLY A 352 11.48 -1.77 -10.20
N GLY A 353 12.77 -2.13 -10.16
CA GLY A 353 13.75 -1.82 -11.20
C GLY A 353 14.67 -0.62 -10.92
N GLY A 354 14.55 0.04 -9.76
CA GLY A 354 15.38 1.20 -9.40
C GLY A 354 14.92 1.89 -8.11
N TYR A 355 14.93 3.22 -8.08
CA TYR A 355 14.59 4.00 -6.89
C TYR A 355 13.67 5.17 -7.25
N GLU A 356 12.73 5.49 -6.36
CA GLU A 356 12.06 6.79 -6.32
C GLU A 356 12.90 7.74 -5.47
N VAL A 357 13.08 8.99 -5.91
CA VAL A 357 13.85 10.00 -5.18
C VAL A 357 13.05 11.30 -5.12
N ALA A 358 12.70 11.72 -3.92
CA ALA A 358 11.99 12.97 -3.66
C ALA A 358 12.96 14.14 -3.49
N TRP A 359 12.65 15.27 -4.11
CA TRP A 359 13.44 16.50 -4.07
C TRP A 359 12.58 17.69 -3.61
N LYS A 360 13.20 18.61 -2.89
CA LYS A 360 12.59 19.86 -2.42
C LYS A 360 13.44 21.06 -2.81
N LEU A 361 12.79 22.14 -3.23
CA LEU A 361 13.45 23.42 -3.44
C LEU A 361 13.57 24.17 -2.10
N THR A 362 14.80 24.39 -1.66
CA THR A 362 15.08 25.10 -0.40
C THR A 362 14.47 26.51 -0.41
N GLY A 363 13.64 26.81 0.59
CA GLY A 363 13.00 28.12 0.74
C GLY A 363 11.73 28.34 -0.09
N ALA A 364 11.22 27.32 -0.78
CA ALA A 364 9.97 27.37 -1.52
C ALA A 364 9.11 26.12 -1.25
N ASP A 365 7.78 26.26 -1.37
CA ASP A 365 6.85 25.14 -1.34
C ASP A 365 6.80 24.47 -2.72
N GLN A 366 7.92 23.85 -3.11
CA GLN A 366 8.08 23.19 -4.40
C GLN A 366 8.83 21.86 -4.27
N TYR A 367 8.26 20.82 -4.85
CA TYR A 367 8.73 19.44 -4.78
C TYR A 367 8.73 18.79 -6.15
N THR A 368 9.54 17.75 -6.32
CA THR A 368 9.50 16.86 -7.49
C THR A 368 9.95 15.47 -7.08
N VAL A 369 9.51 14.43 -7.79
CA VAL A 369 9.92 13.04 -7.56
C VAL A 369 10.41 12.46 -8.87
N TRP A 370 11.57 11.81 -8.83
CA TRP A 370 12.20 11.18 -9.97
C TRP A 370 12.28 9.68 -9.79
N ASN A 371 12.29 8.96 -10.90
CA ASN A 371 12.60 7.54 -10.91
C ASN A 371 14.01 7.34 -11.48
N THR A 372 14.76 6.44 -10.85
CA THR A 372 16.06 6.00 -11.34
C THR A 372 15.99 4.57 -11.84
N ASP A 373 17.01 4.15 -12.59
CA ASP A 373 17.31 2.73 -12.78
C ASP A 373 18.00 2.14 -11.52
N ALA A 374 18.30 0.85 -11.55
CA ALA A 374 18.99 0.14 -10.47
C ALA A 374 20.44 0.63 -10.20
N ASN A 375 21.04 1.40 -11.11
CA ASN A 375 22.39 1.98 -10.99
C ASN A 375 22.36 3.44 -10.51
N GLY A 376 21.18 3.96 -10.15
CA GLY A 376 20.97 5.32 -9.65
C GLY A 376 20.89 6.40 -10.73
N ASN A 377 20.80 6.03 -12.02
CA ASN A 377 20.64 7.00 -13.11
C ASN A 377 19.20 7.46 -13.24
N ASP A 378 18.97 8.76 -13.36
CA ASP A 378 17.67 9.32 -13.67
C ASP A 378 17.07 8.73 -14.96
N THR A 379 15.79 8.39 -14.93
CA THR A 379 15.06 7.84 -16.09
C THR A 379 13.91 8.74 -16.48
N VAL A 380 13.11 9.18 -15.50
CA VAL A 380 11.90 9.96 -15.69
C VAL A 380 11.71 10.91 -14.51
N ASN A 381 11.33 12.16 -14.81
CA ASN A 381 10.71 13.05 -13.83
C ASN A 381 9.23 12.66 -13.68
N TYR A 382 8.87 12.06 -12.55
CA TYR A 382 7.61 11.35 -12.37
C TYR A 382 6.41 12.30 -12.21
N ILE A 383 6.55 13.36 -11.41
CA ILE A 383 5.45 14.31 -11.12
C ILE A 383 5.70 15.75 -11.57
N GLY A 384 6.87 16.07 -12.13
CA GLY A 384 7.24 17.46 -12.41
C GLY A 384 7.43 18.28 -11.13
N THR A 385 7.48 19.61 -11.25
CA THR A 385 7.51 20.50 -10.08
C THR A 385 6.10 20.82 -9.62
N VAL A 386 5.78 20.47 -8.37
CA VAL A 386 4.45 20.65 -7.74
C VAL A 386 4.57 21.33 -6.38
N SER A 387 3.48 21.86 -5.83
CA SER A 387 3.43 22.39 -4.45
C SER A 387 3.34 21.28 -3.41
N GLY A 388 3.54 21.61 -2.12
CA GLY A 388 3.44 20.64 -1.02
C GLY A 388 2.04 20.05 -0.86
N SER A 389 1.01 20.84 -1.13
CA SER A 389 -0.40 20.40 -1.11
C SER A 389 -0.85 19.66 -2.38
N SER A 390 0.09 19.14 -3.17
CA SER A 390 -0.22 18.45 -4.41
C SER A 390 -0.60 17.01 -4.09
N THR A 391 -1.80 16.59 -4.47
CA THR A 391 -2.24 15.19 -4.29
C THR A 391 -1.32 14.18 -4.97
N ALA A 392 -0.57 14.59 -6.02
CA ALA A 392 0.43 13.74 -6.65
C ALA A 392 1.65 13.52 -5.73
N LEU A 393 2.12 14.56 -5.05
CA LEU A 393 3.19 14.44 -4.05
C LEU A 393 2.68 13.65 -2.83
N GLU A 394 1.54 14.04 -2.29
CA GLU A 394 0.94 13.40 -1.12
C GLU A 394 0.65 11.92 -1.37
N SER A 395 0.27 11.50 -2.59
CA SER A 395 0.08 10.07 -2.88
C SER A 395 1.38 9.25 -2.77
N LEU A 396 2.53 9.86 -3.08
CA LEU A 396 3.83 9.19 -3.06
C LEU A 396 4.41 9.06 -1.65
N GLU A 397 3.99 9.88 -0.70
CA GLU A 397 4.39 9.80 0.71
C GLU A 397 4.23 8.40 1.30
N THR A 398 3.22 7.65 0.85
CA THR A 398 3.03 6.25 1.23
C THR A 398 4.12 5.31 0.73
N SER A 399 4.67 5.56 -0.47
CA SER A 399 5.82 4.82 -1.01
C SER A 399 7.08 5.13 -0.21
N PHE A 400 7.31 6.41 0.09
CA PHE A 400 8.46 6.86 0.88
C PHE A 400 8.35 6.59 2.38
N HIS A 401 7.17 6.18 2.87
CA HIS A 401 6.84 6.04 4.29
C HIS A 401 7.07 7.34 5.10
N GLN A 402 6.86 8.50 4.48
CA GLN A 402 7.27 9.81 4.99
C GLN A 402 6.25 10.89 4.68
N ASP A 403 6.07 11.82 5.62
CA ASP A 403 5.36 13.09 5.41
C ASP A 403 6.35 14.07 4.75
N LEU A 404 6.34 14.12 3.42
CA LEU A 404 7.33 14.85 2.63
C LEU A 404 7.07 16.35 2.67
N ASN A 405 5.80 16.75 2.74
CA ASN A 405 5.40 18.15 2.75
C ASN A 405 5.40 18.78 4.15
N GLY A 406 5.41 17.97 5.21
CA GLY A 406 5.45 18.37 6.62
C GLY A 406 4.09 18.78 7.18
N ASP A 407 2.98 18.29 6.62
CA ASP A 407 1.61 18.65 7.03
C ASP A 407 1.08 17.82 8.22
N GLY A 408 1.84 16.81 8.65
CA GLY A 408 1.54 15.90 9.75
C GLY A 408 0.85 14.61 9.33
N VAL A 409 0.67 14.35 8.02
CA VAL A 409 0.07 13.12 7.49
C VAL A 409 1.02 12.46 6.48
N ILE A 410 1.08 11.13 6.51
CA ILE A 410 1.73 10.33 5.47
C ILE A 410 0.65 9.90 4.49
N GLY A 411 0.69 10.42 3.27
CA GLY A 411 -0.34 10.19 2.28
C GLY A 411 -1.22 11.42 2.10
N VAL A 412 -2.14 11.36 1.14
CA VAL A 412 -3.15 12.41 0.94
C VAL A 412 -3.87 12.71 2.25
N LEU A 413 -3.74 13.96 2.73
CA LEU A 413 -4.33 14.44 3.97
C LEU A 413 -5.84 14.17 3.97
N GLY A 414 -6.24 13.11 4.66
CA GLY A 414 -7.62 12.74 4.87
C GLY A 414 -8.26 13.73 5.83
N VAL A 415 -8.72 14.88 5.33
CA VAL A 415 -9.70 15.70 6.05
C VAL A 415 -10.83 14.77 6.47
N ALA A 416 -11.11 14.67 7.78
CA ALA A 416 -12.08 13.74 8.37
C ALA A 416 -13.28 13.52 7.43
N GLY A 417 -13.29 12.36 6.76
CA GLY A 417 -14.28 12.06 5.75
C GLY A 417 -15.60 11.65 6.37
N VAL A 418 -16.70 11.96 5.71
CA VAL A 418 -18.01 11.41 6.05
C VAL A 418 -18.17 10.12 5.27
N THR A 419 -18.26 8.99 5.97
CA THR A 419 -18.66 7.73 5.35
C THR A 419 -20.11 7.89 4.90
N ILE A 420 -20.31 7.87 3.59
CA ILE A 420 -21.64 7.89 2.98
C ILE A 420 -22.25 6.49 3.12
N GLU A 421 -21.45 5.46 2.88
CA GLU A 421 -21.90 4.09 2.78
C GLU A 421 -20.74 3.12 3.09
N SER A 422 -21.03 1.97 3.71
CA SER A 422 -20.02 0.99 4.15
C SER A 422 -20.54 -0.46 4.20
N TYR A 423 -21.48 -0.79 3.32
CA TYR A 423 -21.97 -2.14 3.09
C TYR A 423 -20.99 -2.90 2.19
N GLY A 424 -21.10 -4.23 2.20
CA GLY A 424 -20.22 -5.14 1.48
C GLY A 424 -18.71 -4.91 1.69
N SER A 425 -17.96 -4.85 0.59
CA SER A 425 -16.49 -4.90 0.61
C SER A 425 -15.81 -3.56 0.38
N THR A 426 -16.57 -2.60 -0.16
CA THR A 426 -16.12 -1.24 -0.46
C THR A 426 -16.99 -0.24 0.29
N SER A 427 -16.39 0.83 0.78
CA SER A 427 -17.06 1.93 1.45
C SER A 427 -16.95 3.18 0.60
N LEU A 428 -18.05 3.90 0.48
CA LEU A 428 -18.09 5.22 -0.13
C LEU A 428 -17.77 6.27 0.93
N LEU A 429 -16.63 6.93 0.79
CA LEU A 429 -16.20 7.99 1.69
C LEU A 429 -16.17 9.33 0.95
N GLN A 430 -16.85 10.35 1.47
CA GLN A 430 -16.60 11.72 1.05
C GLN A 430 -15.49 12.31 1.92
N SER A 431 -14.35 12.65 1.32
CA SER A 431 -13.24 13.32 2.01
C SER A 431 -12.89 14.60 1.27
N GLY A 432 -12.93 15.73 1.98
CA GLY A 432 -12.88 17.06 1.38
C GLY A 432 -13.97 17.25 0.33
N ASN A 433 -13.56 17.58 -0.90
CA ASN A 433 -14.46 17.77 -2.04
C ASN A 433 -14.57 16.53 -2.94
N TYR A 434 -14.04 15.36 -2.57
CA TYR A 434 -13.98 14.19 -3.43
C TYR A 434 -14.68 12.98 -2.81
N TYR A 435 -15.02 12.02 -3.67
CA TYR A 435 -15.61 10.73 -3.27
C TYR A 435 -14.60 9.60 -3.52
N PHE A 436 -14.43 8.71 -2.54
CA PHE A 436 -13.47 7.60 -2.55
C PHE A 436 -14.19 6.26 -2.43
N ALA A 437 -13.69 5.24 -3.13
CA ALA A 437 -14.13 3.85 -3.06
C ALA A 437 -13.15 3.03 -2.21
N ASN A 438 -13.22 3.14 -0.88
CA ASN A 438 -12.23 2.57 0.03
C ASN A 438 -12.57 1.12 0.43
N PRO A 439 -11.59 0.20 0.53
CA PRO A 439 -11.86 -1.13 1.07
C PRO A 439 -12.35 -1.06 2.53
N VAL A 440 -13.43 -1.78 2.85
CA VAL A 440 -13.97 -1.83 4.24
C VAL A 440 -12.97 -2.44 5.21
N ALA A 441 -12.09 -3.34 4.74
CA ALA A 441 -11.01 -3.93 5.52
C ALA A 441 -9.89 -2.94 5.93
N GLY A 442 -9.96 -1.69 5.45
CA GLY A 442 -8.96 -0.65 5.67
C GLY A 442 -8.11 -0.37 4.43
N GLY A 443 -7.58 0.85 4.35
CA GLY A 443 -6.84 1.38 3.19
C GLY A 443 -7.58 2.50 2.48
N ILE A 444 -6.88 3.19 1.56
CA ILE A 444 -7.46 4.23 0.70
C ILE A 444 -7.60 3.63 -0.70
N GLY A 445 -8.82 3.62 -1.22
CA GLY A 445 -9.11 3.25 -2.60
C GLY A 445 -9.15 4.48 -3.52
N PRO A 446 -9.45 4.30 -4.82
CA PRO A 446 -9.39 5.38 -5.78
C PRO A 446 -10.48 6.43 -5.54
N THR A 447 -10.24 7.66 -6.00
CA THR A 447 -11.31 8.64 -6.17
C THR A 447 -12.21 8.24 -7.33
N LEU A 448 -13.51 8.52 -7.22
CA LEU A 448 -14.43 8.44 -8.34
C LEU A 448 -14.08 9.54 -9.35
N LYS A 449 -13.93 9.18 -10.63
CA LYS A 449 -13.50 10.06 -11.70
C LYS A 449 -14.46 10.03 -12.88
N PHE A 450 -14.57 11.18 -13.56
CA PHE A 450 -15.30 11.32 -14.81
C PHE A 450 -14.38 11.93 -15.88
N GLY A 451 -14.20 11.24 -17.00
CA GLY A 451 -13.27 11.64 -18.05
C GLY A 451 -11.82 11.74 -17.55
N GLY A 452 -11.44 10.92 -16.56
CA GLY A 452 -10.11 10.90 -15.94
C GLY A 452 -9.87 11.90 -14.81
N ALA A 453 -10.79 12.84 -14.56
CA ALA A 453 -10.68 13.83 -13.50
C ALA A 453 -11.54 13.44 -12.28
N SER A 454 -11.01 13.64 -11.07
CA SER A 454 -11.75 13.36 -9.83
C SER A 454 -13.05 14.18 -9.76
N ILE A 455 -14.15 13.50 -9.48
CA ILE A 455 -15.47 14.11 -9.35
C ILE A 455 -15.51 14.90 -8.04
N THR A 456 -15.99 16.15 -8.12
CA THR A 456 -16.11 17.03 -6.96
C THR A 456 -17.54 17.12 -6.43
N VAL A 457 -17.68 17.34 -5.13
CA VAL A 457 -18.97 17.54 -4.47
C VAL A 457 -19.72 18.70 -5.13
N GLY A 458 -20.97 18.45 -5.56
CA GLY A 458 -21.83 19.45 -6.21
C GLY A 458 -21.59 19.66 -7.70
N GLN A 459 -20.60 18.98 -8.32
CA GLN A 459 -20.25 19.15 -9.74
C GLN A 459 -21.43 18.93 -10.70
N TRP A 460 -22.36 18.03 -10.37
CA TRP A 460 -23.45 17.61 -11.24
C TRP A 460 -24.84 18.04 -10.77
N GLY A 461 -24.96 19.25 -10.22
CA GLY A 461 -26.27 19.91 -10.08
C GLY A 461 -27.29 19.12 -9.26
N GLY A 462 -26.83 18.35 -8.27
CA GLY A 462 -27.69 17.57 -7.36
C GLY A 462 -27.49 16.05 -7.42
N TRP A 463 -26.80 15.51 -8.43
CA TRP A 463 -26.40 14.10 -8.42
C TRP A 463 -25.36 13.84 -7.33
N VAL A 464 -25.65 12.88 -6.45
CA VAL A 464 -24.76 12.44 -5.38
C VAL A 464 -24.58 10.92 -5.46
N PRO A 465 -23.37 10.39 -5.21
CA PRO A 465 -23.17 8.96 -5.13
C PRO A 465 -23.75 8.48 -3.79
N ILE A 466 -24.43 7.33 -3.83
CA ILE A 466 -25.12 6.74 -2.67
C ILE A 466 -24.61 5.37 -2.27
N GLY A 467 -23.82 4.71 -3.13
CA GLY A 467 -23.17 3.45 -2.82
C GLY A 467 -22.10 3.10 -3.86
N VAL A 468 -21.11 2.32 -3.45
CA VAL A 468 -20.06 1.81 -4.33
C VAL A 468 -19.69 0.38 -3.96
N GLU A 469 -19.55 -0.50 -4.94
CA GLU A 469 -19.10 -1.87 -4.71
C GLU A 469 -18.10 -2.35 -5.75
N ALA A 470 -17.18 -3.20 -5.32
CA ALA A 470 -16.22 -3.83 -6.21
C ALA A 470 -16.94 -4.76 -7.20
N ALA A 471 -16.71 -4.55 -8.49
CA ALA A 471 -17.33 -5.32 -9.56
C ALA A 471 -16.31 -5.65 -10.66
N GLY A 472 -15.97 -6.93 -10.81
CA GLY A 472 -14.98 -7.38 -11.79
C GLY A 472 -13.60 -6.77 -11.55
N SER A 473 -13.12 -5.96 -12.50
CA SER A 473 -11.82 -5.26 -12.42
C SER A 473 -11.93 -3.80 -11.96
N GLY A 474 -13.10 -3.34 -11.51
CA GLY A 474 -13.32 -1.96 -11.05
C GLY A 474 -14.47 -1.88 -10.06
N TYR A 475 -15.31 -0.85 -10.18
CA TYR A 475 -16.40 -0.59 -9.22
C TYR A 475 -17.73 -0.31 -9.93
N GLU A 476 -18.84 -0.74 -9.34
CA GLU A 476 -20.18 -0.23 -9.62
C GLU A 476 -20.48 0.94 -8.68
N VAL A 477 -21.01 2.05 -9.20
CA VAL A 477 -21.31 3.27 -8.44
C VAL A 477 -22.75 3.68 -8.67
N ALA A 478 -23.56 3.67 -7.61
CA ALA A 478 -24.95 4.11 -7.65
C ALA A 478 -25.06 5.61 -7.34
N TRP A 479 -25.84 6.33 -8.15
CA TRP A 479 -26.07 7.77 -8.01
C TRP A 479 -27.56 8.07 -7.87
N LYS A 480 -27.88 9.08 -7.06
CA LYS A 480 -29.23 9.61 -6.87
C LYS A 480 -29.26 11.11 -7.11
N LEU A 481 -30.31 11.57 -7.78
CA LEU A 481 -30.56 13.00 -7.92
C LEU A 481 -31.24 13.52 -6.65
N ALA A 482 -30.58 14.42 -5.92
CA ALA A 482 -31.11 15.00 -4.70
C ALA A 482 -32.46 15.69 -4.94
N GLY A 483 -33.46 15.36 -4.13
CA GLY A 483 -34.82 15.91 -4.23
C GLY A 483 -35.70 15.29 -5.33
N ALA A 484 -35.22 14.28 -6.06
CA ALA A 484 -35.99 13.56 -7.07
C ALA A 484 -35.88 12.04 -6.89
N ASN A 485 -36.88 11.29 -7.38
CA ASN A 485 -36.85 9.83 -7.42
C ASN A 485 -36.18 9.34 -8.71
N GLN A 486 -34.95 9.81 -8.98
CA GLN A 486 -34.17 9.48 -10.16
C GLN A 486 -32.80 8.91 -9.77
N TYR A 487 -32.42 7.82 -10.44
CA TYR A 487 -31.23 7.02 -10.15
C TYR A 487 -30.48 6.68 -11.43
N THR A 488 -29.17 6.44 -11.34
CA THR A 488 -28.33 5.88 -12.42
C THR A 488 -27.20 5.08 -11.77
N VAL A 489 -26.65 4.08 -12.46
CA VAL A 489 -25.52 3.28 -11.97
C VAL A 489 -24.45 3.22 -13.05
N TRP A 490 -23.21 3.48 -12.66
CA TRP A 490 -22.06 3.49 -13.56
C TRP A 490 -21.05 2.43 -13.16
N ASN A 491 -20.21 2.04 -14.12
CA ASN A 491 -19.06 1.18 -13.86
C ASN A 491 -17.79 2.00 -14.02
N THR A 492 -16.79 1.70 -13.19
CA THR A 492 -15.44 2.28 -13.29
C THR A 492 -14.41 1.21 -13.60
N ASP A 493 -13.20 1.63 -14.01
CA ASP A 493 -12.00 0.79 -13.94
C ASP A 493 -11.47 0.70 -12.49
N SER A 494 -10.34 -0.01 -12.29
CA SER A 494 -9.69 -0.16 -10.99
C SER A 494 -9.14 1.15 -10.41
N ASN A 495 -8.99 2.19 -11.23
CA ASN A 495 -8.46 3.51 -10.86
C ASN A 495 -9.58 4.55 -10.62
N GLY A 496 -10.84 4.11 -10.64
CA GLY A 496 -12.03 4.91 -10.40
C GLY A 496 -12.52 5.71 -11.61
N ASN A 497 -11.98 5.50 -12.82
CA ASN A 497 -12.45 6.20 -14.02
C ASN A 497 -13.75 5.59 -14.55
N ASP A 498 -14.75 6.42 -14.86
CA ASP A 498 -15.97 5.98 -15.52
C ASP A 498 -15.68 5.27 -16.85
N THR A 499 -16.34 4.13 -17.07
CA THR A 499 -16.19 3.32 -18.28
C THR A 499 -17.50 3.18 -19.03
N VAL A 500 -18.58 2.86 -18.32
CA VAL A 500 -19.89 2.59 -18.90
C VAL A 500 -20.98 3.09 -17.95
N ASN A 501 -22.00 3.72 -18.53
CA ASN A 501 -23.26 3.97 -17.83
C ASN A 501 -24.12 2.69 -17.89
N ASN A 502 -24.16 1.94 -16.79
CA ASN A 502 -24.78 0.61 -16.71
C ASN A 502 -26.31 0.71 -16.83
N ILE A 503 -26.92 1.66 -16.12
CA ILE A 503 -28.33 2.03 -16.31
C ILE A 503 -28.43 3.55 -16.42
N GLY A 504 -29.08 4.03 -17.49
CA GLY A 504 -29.39 5.44 -17.65
C GLY A 504 -30.27 5.99 -16.51
N THR A 505 -30.72 7.23 -16.62
CA THR A 505 -31.61 7.80 -15.59
C THR A 505 -32.94 7.06 -15.54
N VAL A 506 -33.23 6.42 -14.41
CA VAL A 506 -34.44 5.63 -14.17
C VAL A 506 -35.17 6.11 -12.91
N SER A 507 -36.46 5.74 -12.78
CA SER A 507 -37.25 6.00 -11.58
C SER A 507 -37.01 4.93 -10.48
N SER A 508 -37.49 5.20 -9.26
CA SER A 508 -37.33 4.27 -8.11
C SER A 508 -37.90 2.86 -8.33
N GLY A 509 -38.99 2.72 -9.09
CA GLY A 509 -39.62 1.43 -9.37
C GLY A 509 -39.02 0.66 -10.56
N SER A 510 -37.86 1.09 -11.07
CA SER A 510 -37.23 0.44 -12.22
C SER A 510 -36.69 -0.93 -11.84
N THR A 511 -37.12 -1.98 -12.56
CA THR A 511 -36.61 -3.34 -12.35
C THR A 511 -35.11 -3.45 -12.63
N SER A 512 -34.55 -2.59 -13.49
CA SER A 512 -33.11 -2.53 -13.74
C SER A 512 -32.32 -1.99 -12.53
N LEU A 513 -32.87 -0.99 -11.83
CA LEU A 513 -32.29 -0.51 -10.57
C LEU A 513 -32.39 -1.60 -9.49
N GLN A 514 -33.58 -2.15 -9.31
CA GLN A 514 -33.83 -3.22 -8.34
C GLN A 514 -32.94 -4.44 -8.57
N SER A 515 -32.65 -4.80 -9.83
CA SER A 515 -31.75 -5.94 -10.12
C SER A 515 -30.31 -5.73 -9.67
N LEU A 516 -29.86 -4.48 -9.49
CA LEU A 516 -28.51 -4.14 -9.05
C LEU A 516 -28.39 -4.00 -7.52
N GLU A 517 -29.49 -3.83 -6.78
CA GLU A 517 -29.48 -3.71 -5.32
C GLU A 517 -28.76 -4.87 -4.62
N ALA A 518 -28.82 -6.07 -5.20
CA ALA A 518 -28.12 -7.25 -4.70
C ALA A 518 -26.58 -7.13 -4.82
N SER A 519 -26.05 -6.47 -5.86
CA SER A 519 -24.60 -6.24 -5.98
C SER A 519 -24.11 -5.17 -5.00
N PHE A 520 -24.95 -4.17 -4.71
CA PHE A 520 -24.70 -3.12 -3.71
C PHE A 520 -24.95 -3.54 -2.26
N HIS A 521 -25.58 -4.70 -2.03
CA HIS A 521 -26.08 -5.14 -0.73
C HIS A 521 -27.00 -4.11 -0.05
N GLN A 522 -27.72 -3.32 -0.84
CA GLN A 522 -28.47 -2.14 -0.40
C GLN A 522 -29.83 -2.06 -1.08
N ASP A 523 -30.83 -1.63 -0.31
CA ASP A 523 -32.11 -1.16 -0.82
C ASP A 523 -31.92 0.29 -1.31
N LEU A 524 -31.49 0.43 -2.57
CA LEU A 524 -31.10 1.72 -3.16
C LEU A 524 -32.32 2.65 -3.33
N ASN A 525 -33.49 2.08 -3.62
CA ASN A 525 -34.70 2.84 -3.90
C ASN A 525 -35.54 3.14 -2.63
N GLY A 526 -35.27 2.46 -1.52
CA GLY A 526 -35.92 2.63 -0.22
C GLY A 526 -37.29 1.94 -0.11
N ASP A 527 -37.57 0.90 -0.89
CA ASP A 527 -38.86 0.19 -0.88
C ASP A 527 -38.95 -0.93 0.19
N GLY A 528 -37.85 -1.17 0.91
CA GLY A 528 -37.72 -2.17 1.96
C GLY A 528 -37.26 -3.54 1.46
N ILE A 529 -36.96 -3.69 0.17
CA ILE A 529 -36.54 -4.95 -0.46
C ILE A 529 -35.17 -4.73 -1.12
N ILE A 530 -34.25 -5.68 -0.94
CA ILE A 530 -33.03 -5.76 -1.75
C ILE A 530 -33.31 -6.68 -2.91
N GLY A 531 -33.32 -6.15 -4.13
CA GLY A 531 -33.61 -6.92 -5.33
C GLY A 531 -35.01 -6.67 -5.88
N VAL A 532 -35.34 -7.33 -6.99
CA VAL A 532 -36.69 -7.24 -7.55
C VAL A 532 -37.69 -7.89 -6.59
N ALA A 533 -38.70 -7.13 -6.16
CA ALA A 533 -39.76 -7.62 -5.29
C ALA A 533 -40.37 -8.91 -5.83
N ALA A 534 -40.24 -10.01 -5.06
CA ALA A 534 -40.91 -11.26 -5.38
C ALA A 534 -42.43 -11.01 -5.35
N LEU A 535 -43.10 -11.30 -6.46
CA LEU A 535 -44.55 -11.21 -6.53
C LEU A 535 -45.14 -12.11 -5.44
N ALA A 536 -45.98 -11.54 -4.56
CA ALA A 536 -46.63 -12.29 -3.49
C ALA A 536 -47.34 -13.51 -4.09
N THR A 537 -46.91 -14.70 -3.66
CA THR A 537 -47.46 -15.99 -4.07
C THR A 537 -48.28 -16.57 -2.92
N ALA A 538 -49.56 -16.85 -3.17
CA ALA A 538 -50.44 -17.50 -2.22
C ALA A 538 -51.03 -18.76 -2.87
N THR A 539 -50.79 -19.92 -2.28
CA THR A 539 -51.50 -21.14 -2.66
C THR A 539 -52.93 -21.03 -2.14
N ILE A 540 -53.89 -20.97 -3.06
CA ILE A 540 -55.33 -20.97 -2.74
C ILE A 540 -55.75 -22.39 -2.41
N GLU A 541 -55.25 -23.36 -3.18
CA GLU A 541 -55.71 -24.74 -3.15
C GLU A 541 -54.63 -25.68 -3.71
N SER A 542 -54.53 -26.90 -3.18
CA SER A 542 -53.49 -27.88 -3.56
C SER A 542 -53.91 -29.34 -3.38
N TYR A 543 -55.19 -29.65 -3.58
CA TYR A 543 -55.74 -30.99 -3.56
C TYR A 543 -55.67 -31.61 -4.96
N GLY A 544 -55.43 -32.92 -5.03
CA GLY A 544 -55.32 -33.61 -6.32
C GLY A 544 -54.01 -33.33 -7.07
N ALA A 545 -54.07 -33.30 -8.41
CA ALA A 545 -52.89 -33.18 -9.28
C ALA A 545 -52.52 -31.74 -9.66
N THR A 546 -53.41 -30.80 -9.35
CA THR A 546 -53.30 -29.38 -9.69
C THR A 546 -53.38 -28.53 -8.42
N SER A 547 -52.65 -27.43 -8.41
CA SER A 547 -52.66 -26.43 -7.35
C SER A 547 -53.03 -25.09 -7.96
N LEU A 548 -53.96 -24.40 -7.32
CA LEU A 548 -54.34 -23.05 -7.68
C LEU A 548 -53.51 -22.05 -6.87
N ILE A 549 -52.74 -21.21 -7.56
CA ILE A 549 -51.84 -20.24 -6.95
C ILE A 549 -52.17 -18.84 -7.45
N GLN A 550 -52.26 -17.88 -6.54
CA GLN A 550 -52.29 -16.46 -6.86
C GLN A 550 -50.85 -15.93 -6.87
N SER A 551 -50.40 -15.32 -7.97
CA SER A 551 -49.09 -14.68 -8.10
C SER A 551 -49.19 -13.39 -8.91
N GLY A 552 -48.60 -12.29 -8.42
CA GLY A 552 -48.56 -11.02 -9.13
C GLY A 552 -49.94 -10.49 -9.54
N GLY A 553 -50.94 -10.73 -8.70
CA GLY A 553 -52.32 -10.33 -8.95
C GLY A 553 -53.08 -11.22 -9.94
N ASN A 554 -52.48 -12.26 -10.52
CA ASN A 554 -53.12 -13.24 -11.40
C ASN A 554 -53.25 -14.61 -10.73
N TYR A 555 -54.09 -15.49 -11.31
CA TYR A 555 -54.23 -16.89 -10.88
C TYR A 555 -53.53 -17.85 -11.85
N PHE A 556 -52.91 -18.90 -11.32
CA PHE A 556 -52.17 -19.93 -12.05
C PHE A 556 -52.60 -21.33 -11.61
N VAL A 557 -52.64 -22.28 -12.54
CA VAL A 557 -52.95 -23.69 -12.27
C VAL A 557 -51.70 -24.54 -12.46
N ASN A 558 -50.99 -24.81 -11.36
CA ASN A 558 -49.68 -25.48 -11.37
C ASN A 558 -49.79 -26.96 -10.98
N PRO A 559 -48.94 -27.86 -11.50
CA PRO A 559 -48.91 -29.24 -11.03
C PRO A 559 -48.51 -29.34 -9.54
N THR A 560 -49.22 -30.13 -8.74
CA THR A 560 -48.88 -30.34 -7.31
C THR A 560 -47.54 -31.06 -7.11
N ALA A 561 -47.09 -31.82 -8.11
CA ALA A 561 -45.77 -32.45 -8.13
C ALA A 561 -44.60 -31.45 -8.35
N GLY A 562 -44.90 -30.17 -8.55
CA GLY A 562 -43.93 -29.11 -8.82
C GLY A 562 -43.84 -28.73 -10.30
N GLY A 563 -43.52 -27.46 -10.57
CA GLY A 563 -43.46 -26.86 -11.90
C GLY A 563 -44.41 -25.68 -12.06
N SER A 564 -44.31 -24.98 -13.20
CA SER A 564 -45.18 -23.85 -13.55
C SER A 564 -46.21 -24.30 -14.58
N GLY A 565 -47.49 -24.10 -14.28
CA GLY A 565 -48.58 -24.25 -15.22
C GLY A 565 -49.10 -22.90 -15.75
N PRO A 566 -50.15 -22.91 -16.58
CA PRO A 566 -50.62 -21.71 -17.26
C PRO A 566 -51.29 -20.72 -16.30
N THR A 567 -51.28 -19.44 -16.69
CA THR A 567 -52.14 -18.41 -16.11
C THR A 567 -53.59 -18.66 -16.50
N LEU A 568 -54.50 -18.55 -15.55
CA LEU A 568 -55.94 -18.60 -15.76
C LEU A 568 -56.41 -17.33 -16.45
N LYS A 569 -57.11 -17.46 -17.58
CA LYS A 569 -57.46 -16.37 -18.48
C LYS A 569 -58.96 -16.34 -18.80
N TYR A 570 -59.47 -15.12 -19.01
CA TYR A 570 -60.81 -14.86 -19.53
C TYR A 570 -60.70 -14.04 -20.81
N GLY A 571 -61.23 -14.54 -21.92
CA GLY A 571 -61.11 -13.88 -23.23
C GLY A 571 -59.66 -13.70 -23.70
N GLY A 572 -58.75 -14.58 -23.25
CA GLY A 572 -57.32 -14.55 -23.57
C GLY A 572 -56.45 -13.66 -22.66
N ALA A 573 -57.05 -12.86 -21.77
CA ALA A 573 -56.32 -12.04 -20.80
C ALA A 573 -56.27 -12.71 -19.42
N GLY A 574 -55.16 -12.57 -18.70
CA GLY A 574 -55.02 -13.11 -17.35
C GLY A 574 -56.09 -12.54 -16.41
N ILE A 575 -56.72 -13.40 -15.61
CA ILE A 575 -57.73 -12.98 -14.65
C ILE A 575 -57.02 -12.43 -13.41
N THR A 576 -57.38 -11.20 -13.06
CA THR A 576 -56.79 -10.49 -11.93
C THR A 576 -57.65 -10.57 -10.67
N VAL A 577 -57.01 -10.47 -9.51
CA VAL A 577 -57.66 -10.53 -8.20
C VAL A 577 -58.66 -9.38 -8.06
N GLY A 578 -59.88 -9.70 -7.64
CA GLY A 578 -60.95 -8.72 -7.47
C GLY A 578 -61.64 -8.26 -8.76
N GLN A 579 -61.20 -8.72 -9.95
CA GLN A 579 -61.75 -8.31 -11.24
C GLN A 579 -63.27 -8.48 -11.34
N TRP A 580 -63.85 -9.47 -10.66
CA TRP A 580 -65.27 -9.81 -10.75
C TRP A 580 -66.06 -9.57 -9.46
N GLY A 581 -65.67 -8.56 -8.66
CA GLY A 581 -66.57 -7.92 -7.69
C GLY A 581 -67.25 -8.86 -6.69
N GLY A 582 -66.56 -9.92 -6.26
CA GLY A 582 -67.05 -10.90 -5.28
C GLY A 582 -66.76 -12.35 -5.65
N TRP A 583 -66.55 -12.67 -6.92
CA TRP A 583 -66.12 -14.01 -7.34
C TRP A 583 -64.62 -14.23 -7.13
N ALA A 584 -64.27 -15.34 -6.47
CA ALA A 584 -62.90 -15.81 -6.31
C ALA A 584 -62.80 -17.30 -6.70
N PRO A 585 -61.70 -17.74 -7.34
CA PRO A 585 -61.50 -19.14 -7.62
C PRO A 585 -61.11 -19.84 -6.31
N ILE A 586 -61.65 -21.03 -6.07
CA ILE A 586 -61.48 -21.78 -4.82
C ILE A 586 -60.82 -23.14 -5.01
N GLY A 587 -60.72 -23.63 -6.26
CA GLY A 587 -59.98 -24.84 -6.58
C GLY A 587 -59.86 -25.04 -8.09
N ALA A 588 -58.86 -25.82 -8.52
CA ALA A 588 -58.67 -26.19 -9.92
C ALA A 588 -58.18 -27.62 -10.07
N GLU A 589 -58.64 -28.35 -11.09
CA GLU A 589 -58.13 -29.69 -11.40
C GLU A 589 -57.91 -29.90 -12.91
N ALA A 590 -56.86 -30.63 -13.26
CA ALA A 590 -56.53 -30.97 -14.63
C ALA A 590 -57.50 -32.01 -15.18
N THR A 591 -57.97 -31.77 -16.40
CA THR A 591 -58.81 -32.70 -17.16
C THR A 591 -58.07 -33.18 -18.42
N GLY A 592 -58.67 -34.12 -19.16
CA GLY A 592 -58.09 -34.62 -20.41
C GLY A 592 -57.93 -33.57 -21.52
N SER A 593 -58.56 -32.39 -21.40
CA SER A 593 -58.56 -31.33 -22.42
C SER A 593 -58.19 -29.93 -21.91
N GLY A 594 -57.82 -29.79 -20.63
CA GLY A 594 -57.50 -28.51 -20.00
C GLY A 594 -57.69 -28.57 -18.49
N TYR A 595 -58.40 -27.60 -17.90
CA TYR A 595 -58.63 -27.56 -16.45
C TYR A 595 -60.09 -27.24 -16.12
N GLU A 596 -60.58 -27.81 -15.04
CA GLU A 596 -61.81 -27.38 -14.36
C GLU A 596 -61.43 -26.39 -13.26
N VAL A 597 -62.15 -25.28 -13.14
CA VAL A 597 -61.91 -24.26 -12.09
C VAL A 597 -63.21 -23.89 -11.40
N ALA A 598 -63.27 -24.11 -10.09
CA ALA A 598 -64.40 -23.78 -9.25
C ALA A 598 -64.27 -22.37 -8.68
N TRP A 599 -65.36 -21.62 -8.69
CA TRP A 599 -65.46 -20.25 -8.20
C TRP A 599 -66.57 -20.12 -7.18
N LYS A 600 -66.36 -19.28 -6.17
CA LYS A 600 -67.34 -18.96 -5.14
C LYS A 600 -67.56 -17.45 -5.04
N PHE A 601 -68.81 -17.04 -4.87
CA PHE A 601 -69.13 -15.66 -4.54
C PHE A 601 -68.95 -15.40 -3.05
N ALA A 602 -68.22 -14.34 -2.71
CA ALA A 602 -68.02 -13.92 -1.33
C ALA A 602 -69.34 -13.46 -0.70
N GLY A 603 -69.66 -14.02 0.47
CA GLY A 603 -70.85 -13.63 1.23
C GLY A 603 -72.20 -14.19 0.74
N ALA A 604 -72.22 -15.03 -0.29
CA ALA A 604 -73.42 -15.75 -0.73
C ALA A 604 -73.15 -17.24 -0.95
N ASP A 605 -74.21 -18.05 -0.87
CA ASP A 605 -74.20 -19.47 -1.27
C ASP A 605 -74.36 -19.58 -2.80
N GLN A 606 -73.32 -19.16 -3.52
CA GLN A 606 -73.30 -19.12 -4.98
C GLN A 606 -71.95 -19.59 -5.53
N TYR A 607 -72.01 -20.54 -6.46
CA TYR A 607 -70.86 -21.21 -7.05
C TYR A 607 -70.99 -21.30 -8.57
N THR A 608 -69.86 -21.39 -9.26
CA THR A 608 -69.83 -21.71 -10.70
C THR A 608 -68.54 -22.46 -11.02
N VAL A 609 -68.59 -23.44 -11.94
CA VAL A 609 -67.41 -24.18 -12.40
C VAL A 609 -67.21 -23.95 -13.89
N TRP A 610 -65.99 -23.59 -14.26
CA TRP A 610 -65.60 -23.30 -15.64
C TRP A 610 -64.61 -24.31 -16.16
N ASN A 611 -64.62 -24.53 -17.47
CA ASN A 611 -63.60 -25.30 -18.17
C ASN A 611 -62.65 -24.36 -18.90
N THR A 612 -61.37 -24.69 -18.86
CA THR A 612 -60.33 -24.03 -19.65
C THR A 612 -59.76 -24.98 -20.69
N ASP A 613 -59.08 -24.42 -21.70
CA ASP A 613 -58.13 -25.18 -22.51
C ASP A 613 -56.82 -25.45 -21.73
N THR A 614 -55.88 -26.17 -22.35
CA THR A 614 -54.56 -26.47 -21.75
C THR A 614 -53.66 -25.24 -21.56
N SER A 615 -54.01 -24.09 -22.14
CA SER A 615 -53.30 -22.80 -22.00
C SER A 615 -53.95 -21.87 -20.98
N GLY A 616 -54.97 -22.36 -20.27
CA GLY A 616 -55.68 -21.65 -19.20
C GLY A 616 -56.78 -20.70 -19.68
N ASN A 617 -57.15 -20.68 -20.97
CA ASN A 617 -58.23 -19.83 -21.47
C ASN A 617 -59.60 -20.45 -21.19
N ASP A 618 -60.56 -19.67 -20.72
CA ASP A 618 -61.94 -20.09 -20.56
C ASP A 618 -62.56 -20.59 -21.88
N THR A 619 -63.30 -21.69 -21.80
CA THR A 619 -63.94 -22.31 -22.98
C THR A 619 -65.44 -22.45 -22.81
N VAL A 620 -65.90 -22.89 -21.63
CA VAL A 620 -67.32 -23.14 -21.34
C VAL A 620 -67.58 -22.92 -19.85
N ASN A 621 -68.71 -22.28 -19.51
CA ASN A 621 -69.24 -22.29 -18.14
C ASN A 621 -70.08 -23.58 -17.96
N ASN A 622 -69.59 -24.50 -17.12
CA ASN A 622 -70.11 -25.86 -17.02
C ASN A 622 -71.42 -25.94 -16.21
N THR A 623 -71.61 -25.05 -15.23
CA THR A 623 -72.75 -25.12 -14.29
C THR A 623 -73.70 -23.93 -14.34
N GLY A 624 -73.26 -22.78 -14.87
CA GLY A 624 -73.86 -21.49 -14.53
C GLY A 624 -73.65 -21.14 -13.05
N THR A 625 -74.37 -20.14 -12.53
CA THR A 625 -74.41 -19.84 -11.10
C THR A 625 -75.42 -20.76 -10.39
N VAL A 626 -74.94 -21.56 -9.44
CA VAL A 626 -75.73 -22.54 -8.68
C VAL A 626 -75.55 -22.33 -7.16
N SER A 627 -76.47 -22.85 -6.34
CA SER A 627 -76.32 -22.87 -4.88
C SER A 627 -75.39 -24.01 -4.43
N GLY A 628 -74.94 -23.98 -3.17
CA GLY A 628 -74.07 -25.02 -2.60
C GLY A 628 -74.70 -26.41 -2.58
N SER A 629 -76.02 -26.49 -2.34
CA SER A 629 -76.81 -27.74 -2.36
C SER A 629 -77.21 -28.22 -3.76
N SER A 630 -76.52 -27.75 -4.81
CA SER A 630 -76.82 -28.13 -6.19
C SER A 630 -76.16 -29.46 -6.49
N THR A 631 -76.94 -30.46 -6.91
CA THR A 631 -76.39 -31.76 -7.32
C THR A 631 -75.37 -31.65 -8.46
N ALA A 632 -75.43 -30.58 -9.27
CA ALA A 632 -74.43 -30.30 -10.29
C ALA A 632 -73.07 -29.90 -9.68
N LEU A 633 -73.06 -29.07 -8.64
CA LEU A 633 -71.84 -28.71 -7.90
C LEU A 633 -71.32 -29.91 -7.12
N GLU A 634 -72.18 -30.55 -6.32
CA GLU A 634 -71.84 -31.73 -5.50
C GLU A 634 -71.24 -32.85 -6.37
N SER A 635 -71.74 -33.08 -7.58
CA SER A 635 -71.16 -34.11 -8.46
C SER A 635 -69.71 -33.83 -8.89
N LEU A 636 -69.31 -32.55 -8.97
CA LEU A 636 -67.97 -32.13 -9.40
C LEU A 636 -66.94 -32.20 -8.27
N GLU A 637 -67.36 -32.15 -7.02
CA GLU A 637 -66.48 -32.22 -5.83
C GLU A 637 -65.54 -33.43 -5.84
N THR A 638 -66.02 -34.56 -6.35
CA THR A 638 -65.19 -35.77 -6.52
C THR A 638 -64.04 -35.58 -7.49
N GLY A 639 -64.22 -34.77 -8.54
CA GLY A 639 -63.17 -34.39 -9.49
C GLY A 639 -62.18 -33.40 -8.91
N PHE A 640 -62.65 -32.44 -8.11
CA PHE A 640 -61.78 -31.49 -7.39
C PHE A 640 -61.10 -32.08 -6.15
N HIS A 641 -61.49 -33.29 -5.73
CA HIS A 641 -61.04 -33.92 -4.48
C HIS A 641 -61.34 -33.07 -3.23
N GLN A 642 -62.39 -32.26 -3.29
CA GLN A 642 -62.69 -31.21 -2.31
C GLN A 642 -64.18 -31.08 -2.06
N ASP A 643 -64.53 -30.84 -0.80
CA ASP A 643 -65.85 -30.37 -0.37
C ASP A 643 -65.92 -28.86 -0.71
N LEU A 644 -66.49 -28.54 -1.87
CA LEU A 644 -66.49 -27.18 -2.42
C LEU A 644 -67.52 -26.30 -1.70
N ASN A 645 -68.63 -26.90 -1.28
CA ASN A 645 -69.73 -26.19 -0.62
C ASN A 645 -69.55 -26.09 0.92
N GLY A 646 -68.67 -26.91 1.51
CA GLY A 646 -68.37 -26.96 2.93
C GLY A 646 -69.41 -27.70 3.78
N ASP A 647 -70.17 -28.62 3.19
CA ASP A 647 -71.23 -29.38 3.89
C ASP A 647 -70.71 -30.61 4.67
N GLY A 648 -69.42 -30.91 4.53
CA GLY A 648 -68.72 -32.02 5.17
C GLY A 648 -68.69 -33.31 4.35
N VAL A 649 -69.22 -33.32 3.13
CA VAL A 649 -69.25 -34.46 2.20
C VAL A 649 -68.55 -34.08 0.90
N ILE A 650 -67.79 -35.02 0.31
CA ILE A 650 -67.29 -34.89 -1.06
C ILE A 650 -68.19 -35.72 -1.97
N GLY A 651 -68.91 -35.08 -2.88
CA GLY A 651 -69.86 -35.75 -3.76
C GLY A 651 -71.31 -35.60 -3.29
N ILE A 652 -72.25 -36.15 -4.07
CA ILE A 652 -73.69 -36.07 -3.76
C ILE A 652 -73.99 -36.72 -2.38
N PRO A 653 -74.57 -35.96 -1.42
CA PRO A 653 -74.91 -36.49 -0.10
C PRO A 653 -75.85 -37.71 -0.20
N SER A 654 -75.48 -38.78 0.51
CA SER A 654 -76.30 -40.00 0.58
C SER A 654 -77.50 -39.78 1.50
N HIS A 655 -78.59 -39.22 0.99
CA HIS A 655 -79.84 -39.15 1.75
C HIS A 655 -80.50 -40.54 1.84
N THR A 656 -80.23 -41.26 2.93
CA THR A 656 -81.21 -42.25 3.40
C THR A 656 -82.44 -41.47 3.87
N SER A 657 -83.52 -41.53 3.07
CA SER A 657 -84.79 -40.88 3.41
C SER A 657 -85.24 -41.33 4.82
N PRO A 658 -85.67 -40.40 5.70
CA PRO A 658 -86.27 -40.81 6.96
C PRO A 658 -87.53 -41.62 6.67
N GLN A 659 -87.60 -42.85 7.19
CA GLN A 659 -88.82 -43.62 7.22
C GLN A 659 -89.88 -42.86 8.03
N VAL A 660 -90.83 -42.24 7.34
CA VAL A 660 -92.05 -41.72 7.97
C VAL A 660 -93.09 -42.84 7.97
N VAL A 661 -93.27 -43.44 9.14
CA VAL A 661 -94.45 -44.24 9.47
C VAL A 661 -95.67 -43.33 9.39
N THR A 662 -96.62 -43.69 8.54
CA THR A 662 -97.89 -42.99 8.39
C THR A 662 -98.79 -43.27 9.58
N VAL A 663 -99.28 -42.22 10.26
CA VAL A 663 -100.64 -42.23 10.82
C VAL A 663 -101.37 -41.03 10.25
N ALA A 664 -102.34 -41.33 9.39
CA ALA A 664 -103.22 -40.36 8.76
C ALA A 664 -104.21 -39.78 9.77
N LYS A 665 -104.42 -38.45 9.71
CA LYS A 665 -105.73 -37.88 9.34
C LYS A 665 -105.65 -36.36 9.13
N ASP A 666 -106.24 -35.98 8.00
CA ASP A 666 -106.95 -34.73 7.73
C ASP A 666 -106.15 -33.45 7.40
N GLY A 667 -105.86 -33.31 6.09
CA GLY A 667 -106.32 -32.18 5.25
C GLY A 667 -105.66 -30.80 5.43
N PHE A 668 -104.87 -30.38 4.43
CA PHE A 668 -105.06 -29.19 3.58
C PHE A 668 -103.74 -28.71 2.93
N THR A 669 -103.84 -28.34 1.66
CA THR A 669 -102.77 -27.86 0.75
C THR A 669 -102.61 -26.33 0.83
N PHE A 670 -101.39 -25.80 0.66
CA PHE A 670 -101.17 -24.38 0.28
C PHE A 670 -100.37 -24.27 -1.03
N ALA A 671 -100.84 -23.36 -1.88
CA ALA A 671 -100.24 -22.89 -3.14
C ALA A 671 -99.43 -21.59 -2.89
N PRO A 672 -98.50 -21.17 -3.78
CA PRO A 672 -97.52 -20.12 -3.53
C PRO A 672 -98.10 -18.71 -3.71
N SER A 673 -97.72 -17.75 -2.86
CA SER A 673 -98.09 -16.33 -3.00
C SER A 673 -96.96 -15.49 -3.61
N ALA A 674 -97.30 -14.74 -4.66
CA ALA A 674 -96.53 -13.61 -5.19
C ALA A 674 -96.96 -12.28 -4.55
N SER A 675 -96.06 -11.29 -4.58
CA SER A 675 -96.26 -9.85 -4.87
C SER A 675 -95.51 -8.88 -3.94
N THR A 676 -94.88 -7.88 -4.57
CA THR A 676 -94.24 -6.67 -4.05
C THR A 676 -95.28 -5.67 -3.50
N PRO A 677 -94.92 -4.58 -2.78
CA PRO A 677 -94.65 -3.31 -3.48
C PRO A 677 -93.75 -2.25 -2.77
N SER A 678 -93.41 -1.21 -3.54
CA SER A 678 -93.50 0.23 -3.20
C SER A 678 -92.24 1.04 -2.80
N SER A 679 -92.13 2.18 -3.48
CA SER A 679 -91.10 3.22 -3.44
C SER A 679 -91.48 4.43 -2.55
N ALA A 680 -90.43 5.13 -2.10
CA ALA A 680 -90.27 6.61 -2.10
C ALA A 680 -90.80 7.54 -0.96
N ILE A 681 -89.85 8.36 -0.49
CA ILE A 681 -89.89 9.81 -0.14
C ILE A 681 -90.27 10.24 1.30
N GLY A 682 -89.34 10.94 1.97
CA GLY A 682 -89.59 12.35 2.32
C GLY A 682 -89.42 12.87 3.75
N SER A 683 -88.30 13.57 3.95
CA SER A 683 -88.15 14.84 4.70
C SER A 683 -87.95 14.86 6.23
N ALA A 684 -87.07 15.80 6.59
CA ALA A 684 -86.45 16.09 7.86
C ALA A 684 -87.31 16.94 8.82
N ALA A 685 -86.96 16.94 10.11
CA ALA A 685 -86.50 18.11 10.87
C ALA A 685 -86.33 17.79 12.38
N ALA A 686 -85.28 18.39 12.96
CA ALA A 686 -84.83 18.39 14.37
C ALA A 686 -85.80 19.21 15.30
N PRO A 687 -85.49 19.61 16.58
CA PRO A 687 -84.21 19.58 17.34
C PRO A 687 -84.31 19.41 18.91
N LEU A 688 -83.18 19.70 19.61
CA LEU A 688 -82.92 20.13 21.02
C LEU A 688 -82.08 19.12 21.87
N ALA A 689 -80.77 19.32 22.07
CA ALA A 689 -80.03 20.22 23.02
C ALA A 689 -79.88 19.58 24.45
N VAL A 690 -78.80 19.61 25.24
CA VAL A 690 -77.71 20.56 25.62
C VAL A 690 -76.57 19.72 26.29
N GLY A 691 -75.27 19.88 26.01
CA GLY A 691 -74.25 20.75 26.66
C GLY A 691 -73.29 19.91 27.54
N ALA A 692 -72.03 20.23 27.88
CA ALA A 692 -71.00 21.24 27.58
C ALA A 692 -69.66 20.63 28.10
N HIS A 693 -68.44 20.93 27.64
CA HIS A 693 -67.62 22.10 28.01
C HIS A 693 -66.21 22.04 27.36
N THR A 694 -65.82 23.15 26.70
CA THR A 694 -64.53 23.92 26.71
C THR A 694 -63.17 23.21 26.52
N ALA A 695 -62.14 23.77 25.85
CA ALA A 695 -61.86 25.00 25.08
C ALA A 695 -60.45 24.78 24.42
N VAL A 696 -59.96 25.48 23.38
CA VAL A 696 -59.48 26.87 23.25
C VAL A 696 -58.97 27.00 21.78
N HIS A 697 -59.57 27.84 20.91
CA HIS A 697 -59.16 29.22 20.51
C HIS A 697 -58.01 29.24 19.46
N LEU A 698 -58.33 29.39 18.15
CA LEU A 698 -58.30 30.62 17.30
C LEU A 698 -56.92 30.83 16.64
N ASP A 699 -56.75 31.33 15.41
CA ASP A 699 -57.58 32.27 14.63
C ASP A 699 -57.19 32.27 13.12
N THR A 700 -58.22 32.39 12.28
CA THR A 700 -58.44 33.09 10.97
C THR A 700 -57.36 33.26 9.89
N GLY A 701 -57.68 33.44 8.60
CA GLY A 701 -58.93 33.70 7.85
C GLY A 701 -58.55 33.79 6.35
N GLY A 702 -59.43 33.87 5.33
CA GLY A 702 -60.85 34.13 5.23
C GLY A 702 -61.34 33.76 3.80
N VAL A 703 -62.62 33.99 3.54
CA VAL A 703 -63.50 33.18 2.67
C VAL A 703 -63.88 33.90 1.33
N PRO A 704 -64.90 33.52 0.51
CA PRO A 704 -64.77 33.26 -0.93
C PRO A 704 -65.80 34.06 -1.81
N VAL A 705 -65.91 33.80 -3.12
CA VAL A 705 -67.16 33.94 -3.96
C VAL A 705 -66.95 33.12 -5.26
N ALA A 706 -67.55 31.95 -5.51
CA ALA A 706 -68.90 31.59 -6.01
C ALA A 706 -69.23 31.92 -7.50
N GLY A 707 -69.52 30.88 -8.32
CA GLY A 707 -70.20 31.00 -9.63
C GLY A 707 -70.04 29.78 -10.58
N GLN A 708 -71.07 28.91 -10.66
CA GLN A 708 -71.24 27.70 -11.51
C GLN A 708 -71.73 28.03 -12.95
N PRO A 709 -71.98 27.09 -13.90
CA PRO A 709 -71.20 25.93 -14.40
C PRO A 709 -71.25 25.71 -15.96
N VAL A 710 -70.57 24.63 -16.42
CA VAL A 710 -70.66 23.83 -17.69
C VAL A 710 -70.38 24.47 -19.07
N SER A 711 -69.32 24.01 -19.74
CA SER A 711 -69.38 23.16 -20.95
C SER A 711 -68.01 23.02 -21.64
N ASP A 712 -67.59 21.77 -21.89
CA ASP A 712 -66.89 21.29 -23.09
C ASP A 712 -65.58 21.97 -23.55
N LEU A 713 -64.44 21.29 -23.41
CA LEU A 713 -63.76 20.60 -24.51
C LEU A 713 -62.32 20.19 -24.18
N LEU A 714 -62.10 18.89 -24.31
CA LEU A 714 -60.91 18.22 -24.84
C LEU A 714 -60.21 19.06 -25.93
N ALA A 715 -59.22 19.89 -25.56
CA ALA A 715 -58.13 20.37 -26.42
C ALA A 715 -57.25 21.40 -25.67
N ASP A 716 -56.29 20.96 -24.84
CA ASP A 716 -55.19 21.85 -24.41
C ASP A 716 -53.92 21.08 -23.97
N TRP A 717 -53.63 19.96 -24.64
CA TRP A 717 -52.44 19.13 -24.35
C TRP A 717 -51.45 19.00 -25.52
N ILE A 718 -51.64 19.69 -26.65
CA ILE A 718 -50.63 19.70 -27.72
C ILE A 718 -50.50 21.10 -28.31
N ALA A 719 -49.26 21.60 -28.28
CA ALA A 719 -48.72 22.77 -28.97
C ALA A 719 -48.90 24.15 -28.31
N HIS A 720 -48.03 24.42 -27.33
CA HIS A 720 -47.25 25.67 -27.42
C HIS A 720 -45.76 25.33 -27.48
N HIS A 721 -45.23 25.44 -28.69
CA HIS A 721 -43.84 25.28 -29.07
C HIS A 721 -43.03 26.54 -28.75
N GLN A 722 -41.77 26.31 -28.39
CA GLN A 722 -40.54 26.93 -28.91
C GLN A 722 -40.49 28.46 -29.06
N ASP A 723 -39.48 29.05 -28.41
CA ASP A 723 -38.61 30.04 -29.05
C ASP A 723 -37.22 29.45 -29.27
N SER A 724 -36.64 29.84 -30.40
CA SER A 724 -35.50 29.20 -31.09
C SER A 724 -34.31 30.17 -31.23
N PHE A 725 -33.16 29.60 -31.65
CA PHE A 725 -31.94 30.22 -32.23
C PHE A 725 -30.88 30.79 -31.26
N ALA A 726 -29.57 30.63 -31.47
CA ALA A 726 -28.75 29.80 -32.35
C ALA A 726 -27.24 30.05 -32.10
N GLY A 727 -26.44 29.01 -32.34
CA GLY A 727 -25.12 29.08 -33.01
C GLY A 727 -23.86 29.09 -32.12
N PHE A 728 -22.70 28.52 -32.48
CA PHE A 728 -22.28 27.59 -33.56
C PHE A 728 -20.74 27.34 -33.38
N ILE A 729 -20.31 26.07 -33.24
CA ILE A 729 -19.11 25.37 -33.83
C ILE A 729 -17.67 25.86 -33.41
N ILE A 730 -16.59 25.06 -33.17
CA ILE A 730 -15.80 24.12 -34.03
C ILE A 730 -14.81 23.22 -33.25
N LEU A 731 -14.74 21.95 -33.71
CA LEU A 731 -13.70 20.88 -33.75
C LEU A 731 -12.45 20.97 -32.83
N HIS A 732 -12.14 19.86 -32.13
CA HIS A 732 -11.33 18.73 -32.62
C HIS A 732 -11.73 17.44 -31.89
#